data_AF-A0AB39ZC28-F1
#
_entry.id   AF-A0AB39ZC28-F1
#
_cell.length_a   1.000
_cell.length_b   1.000
_cell.length_c   1.000
_cell.angle_alpha   90.00
_cell.angle_beta   90.00
_cell.angle_gamma   90.00
#
_symmetry.space_group_name_H-M   'P 1'
#
loop_
_entity.id
_entity.type
_entity.pdbx_description
1 polymer ?
#
loop_
_entity_poly.entity_id
_entity_poly.type
_entity_poly.pdbx_seq_one_letter_code
_entity_poly.pdbx_strand_id
1 'polypeptide(L)'
;MFTYVRKFFANPDREALMECLDRENRFLDQKIMEEKMDRQLQGNQSAMDEVMNNQMGELTQGLSAMDINREGACTARKGVITSLGSDRGVIDKDVFFESKVADDIFLELQVGCVVEYLTFKKGDTIRVVKVKRILEHNWEDANHNQIEDALDKLKNENPTCFNTQLRSVLGLIRQRLASSVDVETEYGQLTVELDNIEMTFIPKTGDRVRLECNIQLDDDFVDKQGEILQVTKMFFTRIQQAEKCIVERVYTDLAVLGPETYVLKADVPTGVDLHLGDFVLADLIECQYSKFTRRAIKLTPMEKNFGATKITSQGNSGSSSNPQAVTVTGVSRFITTELWQKKSVSLKLTNNLSRKLRLESVVVSNDSESQLSVVEPLESVDIASGAEIPLVFEIHTQFQGEATESYELKFDRFKMKRSFTVIVCETKEEAAEADRRLIAAETLIAPGRNIQQRSKFYANQVWCNQVEVIPGEHNGPRRRFVALRLGFFEVPEKLRQIYLTVERKQDLIDAIEQLYSCIKEPLSIRNYVQRFGLFLHLEEIECFVSFRNYDRDRAHFLRDGEYLALQIENLAERRPSLVVGDTVRAVDPWADPNCRSNKTYEGVIHKVLFNRVLLKFNASFQEKYNGEDYRLEFYFSRYSFRKQHHAISKIGSVMGEDFLFPSKVTKRENPQLEVQMVDDDMYLYDSKLPWYNSSLNCIQKRAVFNILRGEAEDIPYVIFGPPGTGKTVTLVETLLQLVRNLPGARILVGTPSNSAADLVTKRLIDSNVLLQGDFIRFVSHNQVERDLIPPELMSYCATSDLGSVGTCEDKMMVTESGLKLRCQAKFMGTHRITISTCTTLGNFLQMGFPPGHFTHVLFDEAGQSTESETIVPIVMLTKKRSQVILSGDPRQLQAIVMNRFAGSRGFSMSFLERLLERSPYRKDLQRYPESSGYNPCVLTKLLYNYRALPSIMSIYSKLFYDDELISVVSDKDSREAKLLSRLRCVFEPENDMPQAHGTFFYGITGENRQENDSPSWYNPQEVKEVFLMTISLYRANVSPEQIGILTPYMKQVKMLRNMFIGTDVAMPKIGSVEEFQGQERDIMLISTVRSSESILRIDTRLSLGFVCCNKRMNVAVSRARAMMIIFGNPHLLAVDECWRQLILYCAQNNAYFGCELPQSVVNQEDEDPVQLEKFVP
;
A
#
# COMPACT_ATOMS: atom_id res chain seq x y z
N MET A 1 -61.06 -14.66 -31.26
CA MET A 1 -60.55 -14.01 -30.04
C MET A 1 -59.01 -13.93 -30.02
N PHE A 2 -58.28 -14.99 -30.40
CA PHE A 2 -56.81 -14.97 -30.50
C PHE A 2 -56.21 -14.04 -31.59
N THR A 3 -56.92 -13.76 -32.67
CA THR A 3 -56.45 -12.83 -33.72
C THR A 3 -56.59 -11.35 -33.34
N TYR A 4 -57.52 -11.04 -32.42
CA TYR A 4 -57.78 -9.67 -31.95
C TYR A 4 -56.77 -9.24 -30.88
N VAL A 5 -56.33 -10.18 -30.04
CA VAL A 5 -55.29 -9.96 -29.02
C VAL A 5 -53.92 -9.73 -29.68
N ARG A 6 -53.61 -10.41 -30.79
CA ARG A 6 -52.37 -10.15 -31.56
C ARG A 6 -52.34 -8.75 -32.18
N LYS A 7 -53.49 -8.19 -32.58
CA LYS A 7 -53.57 -6.79 -33.07
C LYS A 7 -53.49 -5.74 -31.95
N PHE A 8 -53.78 -6.11 -30.70
CA PHE A 8 -53.65 -5.21 -29.55
C PHE A 8 -52.21 -5.12 -28.99
N PHE A 9 -51.36 -6.12 -29.29
CA PHE A 9 -49.94 -6.15 -28.89
C PHE A 9 -48.95 -5.79 -30.01
N ALA A 10 -49.42 -5.61 -31.25
CA ALA A 10 -48.66 -4.96 -32.29
C ALA A 10 -48.79 -3.44 -32.07
N ASN A 11 -48.09 -2.91 -31.06
CA ASN A 11 -48.01 -1.47 -30.88
C ASN A 11 -47.17 -0.92 -32.04
N PRO A 12 -47.75 -0.13 -32.98
CA PRO A 12 -46.98 0.47 -34.07
C PRO A 12 -45.85 1.33 -33.53
N ASP A 13 -46.00 1.85 -32.31
CA ASP A 13 -44.98 2.61 -31.62
C ASP A 13 -43.76 1.78 -31.24
N ARG A 14 -43.85 0.46 -31.07
CA ARG A 14 -42.67 -0.38 -30.74
C ARG A 14 -41.85 -0.72 -31.97
N GLU A 15 -42.51 -0.98 -33.11
CA GLU A 15 -41.81 -1.08 -34.40
C GLU A 15 -41.30 0.29 -34.84
N ALA A 16 -42.03 1.38 -34.60
CA ALA A 16 -41.54 2.74 -34.83
C ALA A 16 -40.41 3.14 -33.86
N LEU A 17 -40.41 2.67 -32.61
CA LEU A 17 -39.29 2.86 -31.68
C LEU A 17 -38.07 2.03 -32.09
N MET A 18 -38.28 0.81 -32.57
CA MET A 18 -37.21 -0.05 -33.10
C MET A 18 -36.66 0.52 -34.42
N GLU A 19 -37.50 1.05 -35.30
CA GLU A 19 -37.07 1.76 -36.50
C GLU A 19 -36.41 3.10 -36.17
N CYS A 20 -36.84 3.81 -35.12
CA CYS A 20 -36.16 5.00 -34.61
C CYS A 20 -34.82 4.63 -33.98
N LEU A 21 -34.74 3.56 -33.19
CA LEU A 21 -33.49 3.04 -32.60
C LEU A 21 -32.55 2.51 -33.69
N ASP A 22 -33.06 1.85 -34.73
CA ASP A 22 -32.27 1.39 -35.86
C ASP A 22 -31.90 2.54 -36.80
N ARG A 23 -32.69 3.62 -36.87
CA ARG A 23 -32.30 4.87 -37.54
C ARG A 23 -31.26 5.64 -36.74
N GLU A 24 -31.38 5.67 -35.42
CA GLU A 24 -30.46 6.35 -34.53
C GLU A 24 -29.14 5.58 -34.42
N ASN A 25 -29.17 4.25 -34.38
CA ASN A 25 -28.00 3.39 -34.49
C ASN A 25 -27.36 3.51 -35.88
N ARG A 26 -28.14 3.50 -36.97
CA ARG A 26 -27.59 3.77 -38.31
C ARG A 26 -27.03 5.18 -38.45
N PHE A 27 -27.63 6.18 -37.80
CA PHE A 27 -27.12 7.55 -37.76
C PHE A 27 -25.84 7.65 -36.93
N LEU A 28 -25.72 6.93 -35.82
CA LEU A 28 -24.52 6.84 -35.00
C LEU A 28 -23.41 6.06 -35.72
N ASP A 29 -23.73 4.96 -36.39
CA ASP A 29 -22.79 4.21 -37.22
C ASP A 29 -22.35 5.02 -38.44
N GLN A 30 -23.25 5.80 -39.03
CA GLN A 30 -22.94 6.74 -40.11
C GLN A 30 -22.10 7.91 -39.60
N LYS A 31 -22.32 8.40 -38.37
CA LYS A 31 -21.45 9.39 -37.71
C LYS A 31 -20.09 8.84 -37.31
N ILE A 32 -20.01 7.58 -36.89
CA ILE A 32 -18.75 6.90 -36.60
C ILE A 32 -18.01 6.61 -37.90
N MET A 33 -18.72 6.29 -38.99
CA MET A 33 -18.13 6.22 -40.32
C MET A 33 -17.74 7.59 -40.84
N GLU A 34 -18.50 8.66 -40.61
CA GLU A 34 -18.12 10.05 -40.94
C GLU A 34 -16.93 10.50 -40.09
N GLU A 35 -16.83 10.16 -38.80
CA GLU A 35 -15.65 10.46 -37.96
C GLU A 35 -14.45 9.61 -38.34
N LYS A 36 -14.63 8.35 -38.76
CA LYS A 36 -13.55 7.52 -39.32
C LYS A 36 -13.13 7.99 -40.71
N MET A 37 -14.08 8.47 -41.51
CA MET A 37 -13.84 9.04 -42.83
C MET A 37 -13.23 10.44 -42.70
N ASP A 38 -13.57 11.23 -41.68
CA ASP A 38 -12.94 12.50 -41.32
C ASP A 38 -11.56 12.30 -40.72
N ARG A 39 -11.32 11.24 -39.93
CA ARG A 39 -9.97 10.85 -39.50
C ARG A 39 -9.13 10.29 -40.65
N GLN A 40 -9.74 9.60 -41.61
CA GLN A 40 -9.07 9.18 -42.84
C GLN A 40 -8.91 10.33 -43.84
N LEU A 41 -9.79 11.33 -43.85
CA LEU A 41 -9.69 12.55 -44.66
C LEU A 41 -8.68 13.51 -44.03
N GLN A 42 -8.54 13.58 -42.70
CA GLN A 42 -7.46 14.29 -42.01
C GLN A 42 -6.11 13.56 -42.14
N GLY A 43 -6.12 12.22 -42.15
CA GLY A 43 -4.93 11.40 -42.42
C GLY A 43 -4.53 11.34 -43.90
N ASN A 44 -5.48 11.50 -44.84
CA ASN A 44 -5.21 11.59 -46.27
C ASN A 44 -5.03 13.04 -46.74
N GLN A 45 -5.53 14.06 -46.04
CA GLN A 45 -5.17 15.47 -46.30
C GLN A 45 -3.71 15.72 -45.96
N SER A 46 -3.17 15.11 -44.88
CA SER A 46 -1.74 15.18 -44.61
C SER A 46 -0.86 14.37 -45.58
N ALA A 47 -1.45 13.44 -46.36
CA ALA A 47 -0.72 12.59 -47.30
C ALA A 47 -0.95 12.94 -48.79
N MET A 48 -2.04 13.63 -49.14
CA MET A 48 -2.29 14.15 -50.48
C MET A 48 -1.74 15.59 -50.68
N ASP A 49 -1.61 16.39 -49.62
CA ASP A 49 -0.92 17.68 -49.69
C ASP A 49 0.61 17.53 -49.87
N GLU A 50 1.16 16.37 -49.50
CA GLU A 50 2.58 16.01 -49.71
C GLU A 50 2.86 15.44 -51.11
N VAL A 51 1.85 15.02 -51.87
CA VAL A 51 2.03 14.36 -53.19
C VAL A 51 1.53 15.22 -54.36
N MET A 52 0.53 16.09 -54.18
CA MET A 52 0.05 17.00 -55.23
C MET A 52 0.86 18.29 -55.39
N ASN A 53 1.70 18.67 -54.43
CA ASN A 53 2.56 19.87 -54.53
C ASN A 53 3.89 19.63 -55.26
N ASN A 54 4.15 18.43 -55.76
CA ASN A 54 5.44 18.06 -56.33
C ASN A 54 5.51 17.94 -57.86
N GLN A 55 4.42 18.06 -58.61
CA GLN A 55 4.47 18.05 -60.08
C GLN A 55 3.36 18.91 -60.71
N MET A 56 3.77 19.85 -61.57
CA MET A 56 2.95 20.77 -62.39
C MET A 56 2.50 22.09 -61.74
N GLY A 57 3.50 22.92 -61.46
CA GLY A 57 3.38 24.37 -61.31
C GLY A 57 4.47 25.15 -62.05
N GLU A 58 5.05 24.61 -63.12
CA GLU A 58 5.82 25.40 -64.10
C GLU A 58 5.08 25.40 -65.43
N LEU A 59 4.52 26.57 -65.77
CA LEU A 59 4.58 27.23 -67.09
C LEU A 59 3.56 28.37 -67.14
N THR A 60 3.92 29.56 -66.64
CA THR A 60 4.15 30.77 -67.46
C THR A 60 4.27 32.04 -66.59
N GLN A 61 5.36 32.79 -66.85
CA GLN A 61 5.73 34.13 -66.35
C GLN A 61 6.08 34.22 -64.85
N GLY A 62 7.29 34.51 -64.40
CA GLY A 62 8.46 35.11 -65.03
C GLY A 62 9.15 36.01 -64.00
N LEU A 63 10.21 35.47 -63.37
CA LEU A 63 11.36 36.12 -62.71
C LEU A 63 11.24 36.75 -61.28
N SER A 64 11.95 36.07 -60.35
CA SER A 64 12.61 36.51 -59.09
C SER A 64 11.73 36.92 -57.88
N ALA A 65 11.92 36.47 -56.63
CA ALA A 65 13.11 36.01 -55.92
C ALA A 65 12.78 34.95 -54.83
N MET A 66 13.73 34.07 -54.55
CA MET A 66 13.63 32.81 -53.78
C MET A 66 13.48 32.95 -52.25
N ASP A 67 12.93 31.89 -51.66
CA ASP A 67 12.62 31.59 -50.26
C ASP A 67 13.71 31.90 -49.20
N ILE A 68 13.46 32.88 -48.32
CA ILE A 68 14.26 33.21 -47.12
C ILE A 68 13.50 32.88 -45.81
N ASN A 69 12.35 32.21 -45.86
CA ASN A 69 11.41 32.12 -44.72
C ASN A 69 11.37 30.80 -43.93
N ARG A 70 12.45 30.01 -43.89
CA ARG A 70 12.55 28.88 -42.91
C ARG A 70 13.13 29.37 -41.57
N GLU A 71 12.37 29.25 -40.49
CA GLU A 71 12.90 29.43 -39.12
C GLU A 71 14.00 28.40 -38.84
N GLY A 72 15.12 28.83 -38.25
CA GLY A 72 16.27 27.96 -37.95
C GLY A 72 17.20 27.65 -39.13
N ALA A 73 17.06 28.37 -40.25
CA ALA A 73 17.94 28.21 -41.41
C ALA A 73 19.33 28.85 -41.16
N CYS A 74 20.39 28.09 -41.44
CA CYS A 74 21.76 28.59 -41.47
C CYS A 74 22.12 28.96 -42.91
N THR A 75 22.64 30.16 -43.15
CA THR A 75 22.99 30.61 -44.51
C THR A 75 24.37 31.27 -44.59
N ALA A 76 25.17 30.92 -45.61
CA ALA A 76 26.37 31.67 -45.97
C ALA A 76 26.03 32.76 -46.99
N ARG A 77 26.60 33.94 -46.76
CA ARG A 77 26.40 35.16 -47.54
C ARG A 77 27.74 35.83 -47.80
N LYS A 78 27.81 36.60 -48.88
CA LYS A 78 28.89 37.56 -49.11
C LYS A 78 28.38 38.96 -48.83
N GLY A 79 29.23 39.79 -48.24
CA GLY A 79 28.87 41.16 -47.91
C GLY A 79 30.10 42.03 -47.73
N VAL A 80 29.90 43.33 -47.64
CA VAL A 80 30.97 44.33 -47.54
C VAL A 80 31.04 44.85 -46.12
N ILE A 81 32.24 44.94 -45.55
CA ILE A 81 32.45 45.60 -44.26
C ILE A 81 32.20 47.10 -44.42
N THR A 82 31.10 47.61 -43.88
CA THR A 82 30.71 49.02 -44.01
C THR A 82 31.18 49.87 -42.84
N SER A 83 31.43 49.26 -41.68
CA SER A 83 32.07 49.93 -40.55
C SER A 83 32.77 48.91 -39.66
N LEU A 84 33.94 49.26 -39.14
CA LEU A 84 34.72 48.42 -38.24
C LEU A 84 35.17 49.24 -37.03
N GLY A 85 34.83 48.77 -35.83
CA GLY A 85 35.28 49.31 -34.56
C GLY A 85 36.34 48.39 -33.92
N SER A 86 36.75 48.71 -32.69
CA SER A 86 37.80 47.97 -31.97
C SER A 86 37.42 46.52 -31.59
N ASP A 87 36.13 46.21 -31.44
CA ASP A 87 35.62 44.90 -31.00
C ASP A 87 34.37 44.43 -31.76
N ARG A 88 33.90 45.20 -32.74
CA ARG A 88 32.65 44.95 -33.48
C ARG A 88 32.72 45.50 -34.89
N GLY A 89 32.01 44.88 -35.82
CA GLY A 89 31.89 45.34 -37.20
C GLY A 89 30.47 45.27 -37.72
N VAL A 90 30.22 45.94 -38.84
CA VAL A 90 28.94 45.94 -39.55
C VAL A 90 29.18 45.55 -41.00
N ILE A 91 28.39 44.59 -41.48
CA ILE A 91 28.36 44.10 -42.85
C ILE A 91 27.08 44.64 -43.51
N ASP A 92 27.19 45.14 -44.73
CA ASP A 92 26.07 45.64 -45.55
C ASP A 92 25.17 46.67 -44.85
N LYS A 93 25.76 47.56 -44.04
CA LYS A 93 25.12 48.63 -43.25
C LYS A 93 24.25 48.16 -42.08
N ASP A 94 23.72 46.94 -42.09
CA ASP A 94 22.68 46.49 -41.13
C ASP A 94 23.02 45.22 -40.32
N VAL A 95 24.06 44.46 -40.70
CA VAL A 95 24.37 43.17 -40.06
C VAL A 95 25.57 43.30 -39.12
N PHE A 96 25.31 43.21 -37.80
CA PHE A 96 26.33 43.36 -36.76
C PHE A 96 27.04 42.03 -36.46
N PHE A 97 28.36 42.09 -36.25
CA PHE A 97 29.17 40.98 -35.73
C PHE A 97 30.21 41.47 -34.70
N GLU A 98 30.57 40.57 -33.79
CA GLU A 98 31.62 40.81 -32.77
C GLU A 98 32.97 40.29 -33.27
N SER A 99 34.08 40.85 -32.75
CA SER A 99 35.43 40.46 -33.15
C SER A 99 35.73 38.97 -33.00
N LYS A 100 35.18 38.34 -31.95
CA LYS A 100 35.30 36.90 -31.69
C LYS A 100 34.73 36.02 -32.80
N VAL A 101 33.82 36.53 -33.61
CA VAL A 101 33.16 35.78 -34.69
C VAL A 101 34.03 35.74 -35.96
N ALA A 102 35.03 36.62 -36.05
CA ALA A 102 35.98 36.69 -37.16
C ALA A 102 37.38 36.16 -36.79
N ASP A 103 37.58 35.68 -35.56
CA ASP A 103 38.84 35.12 -35.04
C ASP A 103 40.07 35.92 -35.49
N ASP A 104 41.09 35.26 -36.05
CA ASP A 104 42.34 35.86 -36.51
C ASP A 104 42.15 36.82 -37.71
N ILE A 105 41.06 36.66 -38.47
CA ILE A 105 40.75 37.46 -39.65
C ILE A 105 40.33 38.89 -39.24
N PHE A 106 39.83 39.09 -38.01
CA PHE A 106 39.35 40.39 -37.56
C PHE A 106 40.41 41.49 -37.67
N LEU A 107 41.68 41.15 -37.45
CA LEU A 107 42.80 42.10 -37.54
C LEU A 107 43.13 42.51 -38.98
N GLU A 108 42.75 41.70 -39.97
CA GLU A 108 42.96 41.95 -41.39
C GLU A 108 41.75 42.63 -42.07
N LEU A 109 40.62 42.73 -41.36
CA LEU A 109 39.43 43.41 -41.87
C LEU A 109 39.65 44.92 -41.94
N GLN A 110 39.26 45.51 -43.07
CA GLN A 110 39.20 46.96 -43.27
C GLN A 110 37.85 47.33 -43.86
N VAL A 111 37.45 48.60 -43.70
CA VAL A 111 36.22 49.13 -44.30
C VAL A 111 36.35 49.05 -45.83
N GLY A 112 35.37 48.41 -46.48
CA GLY A 112 35.38 48.13 -47.91
C GLY A 112 35.83 46.71 -48.30
N CYS A 113 36.33 45.88 -47.36
CA CYS A 113 36.62 44.48 -47.65
C CYS A 113 35.34 43.69 -47.95
N VAL A 114 35.39 42.81 -48.95
CA VAL A 114 34.32 41.85 -49.24
C VAL A 114 34.61 40.56 -48.50
N VAL A 115 33.67 40.11 -47.68
CA VAL A 115 33.81 38.93 -46.81
C VAL A 115 32.74 37.89 -47.09
N GLU A 116 33.08 36.63 -46.92
CA GLU A 116 32.12 35.53 -46.84
C GLU A 116 31.84 35.24 -45.36
N TYR A 117 30.57 35.24 -44.95
CA TYR A 117 30.16 35.08 -43.57
C TYR A 117 28.90 34.20 -43.43
N LEU A 118 28.81 33.50 -42.30
CA LEU A 118 27.76 32.57 -41.96
C LEU A 118 26.76 33.22 -41.00
N THR A 119 25.47 33.01 -41.25
CA THR A 119 24.39 33.56 -40.43
C THR A 119 23.43 32.46 -39.98
N PHE A 120 22.80 32.65 -38.82
CA PHE A 120 21.77 31.77 -38.29
C PHE A 120 20.57 32.60 -37.85
N LYS A 121 19.38 32.23 -38.35
CA LYS A 121 18.12 32.94 -38.05
C LYS A 121 17.36 32.26 -36.90
N LYS A 122 17.12 33.01 -35.82
CA LYS A 122 16.31 32.59 -34.65
C LYS A 122 15.14 33.57 -34.50
N GLY A 123 13.92 33.13 -34.84
CA GLY A 123 12.76 34.02 -34.98
C GLY A 123 13.00 35.10 -36.05
N ASP A 124 12.75 36.37 -35.71
CA ASP A 124 13.01 37.52 -36.59
C ASP A 124 14.46 38.05 -36.53
N THR A 125 15.31 37.51 -35.65
CA THR A 125 16.70 37.99 -35.49
C THR A 125 17.71 37.13 -36.26
N ILE A 126 18.61 37.80 -36.99
CA ILE A 126 19.72 37.18 -37.73
C ILE A 126 21.02 37.42 -36.94
N ARG A 127 21.72 36.35 -36.58
CA ARG A 127 23.02 36.41 -35.90
C ARG A 127 24.12 35.95 -36.85
N VAL A 128 25.24 36.68 -36.89
CA VAL A 128 26.46 36.21 -37.57
C VAL A 128 27.14 35.16 -36.69
N VAL A 129 27.35 33.98 -37.26
CA VAL A 129 27.94 32.80 -36.58
C VAL A 129 29.46 32.75 -36.78
N LYS A 130 29.94 33.08 -37.99
CA LYS A 130 31.37 33.11 -38.31
C LYS A 130 31.65 33.95 -39.55
N VAL A 131 32.72 34.74 -39.57
CA VAL A 131 33.27 35.32 -40.81
C VAL A 131 34.28 34.32 -41.36
N LYS A 132 33.97 33.66 -42.48
CA LYS A 132 34.75 32.54 -43.02
C LYS A 132 36.08 32.99 -43.61
N ARG A 133 36.08 34.04 -44.43
CA ARG A 133 37.27 34.54 -45.14
C ARG A 133 37.02 35.90 -45.79
N ILE A 134 38.10 36.62 -46.05
CA ILE A 134 38.11 37.80 -46.91
C ILE A 134 38.22 37.31 -48.36
N LEU A 135 37.31 37.75 -49.22
CA LEU A 135 37.30 37.42 -50.65
C LEU A 135 38.03 38.49 -51.46
N GLU A 136 37.86 39.76 -51.10
CA GLU A 136 38.55 40.89 -51.70
C GLU A 136 39.05 41.83 -50.61
N HIS A 137 40.36 42.06 -50.59
CA HIS A 137 40.99 43.05 -49.73
C HIS A 137 40.95 44.42 -50.42
N ASN A 138 40.56 45.45 -49.68
CA ASN A 138 40.70 46.83 -50.13
C ASN A 138 41.94 47.45 -49.47
N TRP A 139 42.93 47.85 -50.26
CA TRP A 139 44.24 48.31 -49.76
C TRP A 139 44.41 49.85 -49.75
N GLU A 140 43.39 50.60 -50.18
CA GLU A 140 43.33 52.08 -50.20
C GLU A 140 42.07 52.58 -49.47
N ASP A 141 42.09 53.81 -48.91
CA ASP A 141 40.95 54.41 -48.21
C ASP A 141 39.69 54.40 -49.11
N ALA A 142 38.74 53.52 -48.79
CA ALA A 142 37.58 53.25 -49.61
C ALA A 142 36.73 54.51 -49.84
N ASN A 143 36.59 54.95 -51.10
CA ASN A 143 35.67 56.03 -51.43
C ASN A 143 34.22 55.54 -51.34
N HIS A 144 33.31 56.39 -50.86
CA HIS A 144 31.89 56.03 -50.64
C HIS A 144 31.23 55.40 -51.88
N ASN A 145 31.62 55.83 -53.09
CA ASN A 145 31.11 55.26 -54.35
C ASN A 145 31.56 53.82 -54.60
N GLN A 146 32.77 53.42 -54.17
CA GLN A 146 33.27 52.05 -54.35
C GLN A 146 32.54 51.04 -53.45
N ILE A 147 32.19 51.47 -52.23
CA ILE A 147 31.39 50.65 -51.31
C ILE A 147 29.97 50.47 -51.85
N GLU A 148 29.36 51.52 -52.43
CA GLU A 148 28.03 51.41 -53.03
C GLU A 148 28.03 50.52 -54.29
N ASP A 149 29.04 50.61 -55.15
CA ASP A 149 29.20 49.72 -56.31
C ASP A 149 29.39 48.25 -55.90
N ALA A 150 30.15 47.97 -54.82
CA ALA A 150 30.34 46.62 -54.30
C ALA A 150 29.04 46.06 -53.67
N LEU A 151 28.28 46.90 -52.94
CA LEU A 151 26.97 46.55 -52.41
C LEU A 151 25.96 46.26 -53.53
N ASP A 152 25.94 47.05 -54.60
CA ASP A 152 25.03 46.83 -55.74
C ASP A 152 25.38 45.58 -56.55
N LYS A 153 26.66 45.19 -56.64
CA LYS A 153 27.07 43.92 -57.25
C LYS A 153 26.62 42.70 -56.44
N LEU A 154 26.65 42.80 -55.11
CA LEU A 154 26.33 41.69 -54.21
C LEU A 154 24.84 41.58 -53.85
N LYS A 155 24.03 42.63 -54.10
CA LYS A 155 22.58 42.65 -53.84
C LYS A 155 21.77 41.50 -54.46
N ASN A 156 22.26 40.91 -55.55
CA ASN A 156 21.57 39.85 -56.30
C ASN A 156 22.18 38.44 -56.12
N GLU A 157 23.17 38.27 -55.24
CA GLU A 157 23.69 36.92 -54.95
C GLU A 157 22.76 36.16 -53.99
N ASN A 158 22.36 34.95 -54.37
CA ASN A 158 21.52 34.10 -53.53
C ASN A 158 22.35 33.49 -52.38
N PRO A 159 21.84 33.50 -51.13
CA PRO A 159 22.52 32.88 -49.99
C PRO A 159 22.61 31.36 -50.17
N THR A 160 23.70 30.75 -49.71
CA THR A 160 23.82 29.29 -49.67
C THR A 160 23.21 28.78 -48.37
N CYS A 161 22.16 27.96 -48.44
CA CYS A 161 21.44 27.45 -47.26
C CYS A 161 21.98 26.08 -46.83
N PHE A 162 22.18 25.90 -45.52
CA PHE A 162 22.66 24.67 -44.91
C PHE A 162 21.62 24.09 -43.95
N ASN A 163 21.56 22.76 -43.86
CA ASN A 163 20.69 22.05 -42.93
C ASN A 163 21.28 22.06 -41.50
N THR A 164 20.42 21.95 -40.51
CA THR A 164 20.78 22.00 -39.08
C THR A 164 20.51 20.65 -38.42
N GLN A 165 21.46 20.12 -37.64
CA GLN A 165 21.26 18.89 -36.86
C GLN A 165 21.67 19.08 -35.39
N LEU A 166 20.88 18.52 -34.48
CA LEU A 166 21.21 18.46 -33.07
C LEU A 166 22.25 17.35 -32.81
N ARG A 167 23.38 17.70 -32.19
CA ARG A 167 24.45 16.77 -31.83
C ARG A 167 24.87 16.97 -30.39
N SER A 168 25.38 15.90 -29.79
CA SER A 168 25.93 15.94 -28.45
C SER A 168 27.46 16.03 -28.50
N VAL A 169 28.02 17.04 -27.83
CA VAL A 169 29.45 17.33 -27.74
C VAL A 169 29.90 17.19 -26.29
N LEU A 170 31.01 16.49 -26.05
CA LEU A 170 31.61 16.39 -24.72
C LEU A 170 32.51 17.60 -24.46
N GLY A 171 32.49 18.11 -23.23
CA GLY A 171 33.26 19.27 -22.83
C GLY A 171 33.77 19.20 -21.41
N LEU A 172 34.90 19.87 -21.16
CA LEU A 172 35.48 20.06 -19.83
C LEU A 172 35.35 21.54 -19.43
N ILE A 173 34.76 21.80 -18.27
CA ILE A 173 34.63 23.18 -17.77
C ILE A 173 36.00 23.71 -17.35
N ARG A 174 36.50 24.72 -18.07
CA ARG A 174 37.78 25.38 -17.76
C ARG A 174 37.63 26.48 -16.73
N GLN A 175 36.61 27.32 -16.91
CA GLN A 175 36.34 28.42 -16.01
C GLN A 175 34.85 28.75 -16.02
N ARG A 176 34.34 29.16 -14.86
CA ARG A 176 33.00 29.70 -14.73
C ARG A 176 33.08 31.19 -14.42
N LEU A 177 32.45 32.00 -15.26
CA LEU A 177 32.24 33.43 -15.07
C LEU A 177 30.83 33.66 -14.49
N ALA A 178 30.49 34.92 -14.18
CA ALA A 178 29.23 35.26 -13.52
C ALA A 178 27.99 34.92 -14.36
N SER A 179 28.05 35.13 -15.68
CA SER A 179 26.95 34.91 -16.65
C SER A 179 27.28 33.94 -17.78
N SER A 180 28.50 33.39 -17.81
CA SER A 180 28.95 32.46 -18.86
C SER A 180 29.92 31.41 -18.32
N VAL A 181 30.15 30.35 -19.10
CA VAL A 181 31.06 29.26 -18.77
C VAL A 181 31.93 28.93 -19.97
N ASP A 182 33.24 28.84 -19.74
CA ASP A 182 34.20 28.43 -20.76
C ASP A 182 34.37 26.91 -20.72
N VAL A 183 34.03 26.27 -21.83
CA VAL A 183 34.04 24.82 -22.01
C VAL A 183 35.08 24.47 -23.08
N GLU A 184 36.04 23.64 -22.72
CA GLU A 184 36.97 23.06 -23.70
C GLU A 184 36.33 21.81 -24.29
N THR A 185 36.15 21.82 -25.61
CA THR A 185 35.56 20.70 -26.36
C THR A 185 36.55 20.18 -27.41
N GLU A 186 36.23 19.08 -28.06
CA GLU A 186 36.99 18.59 -29.22
C GLU A 186 37.00 19.58 -30.41
N TYR A 187 36.08 20.55 -30.42
CA TYR A 187 35.96 21.63 -31.42
C TYR A 187 36.68 22.92 -31.00
N GLY A 188 37.41 22.92 -29.89
CA GLY A 188 38.08 24.09 -29.33
C GLY A 188 37.36 24.68 -28.09
N GLN A 189 37.77 25.88 -27.70
CA GLN A 189 37.24 26.55 -26.52
C GLN A 189 35.93 27.29 -26.85
N LEU A 190 34.87 26.94 -26.16
CA LEU A 190 33.53 27.47 -26.35
C LEU A 190 33.07 28.23 -25.11
N THR A 191 32.69 29.50 -25.26
CA THR A 191 32.05 30.27 -24.18
C THR A 191 30.54 30.15 -24.30
N VAL A 192 29.89 29.57 -23.28
CA VAL A 192 28.45 29.33 -23.24
C VAL A 192 27.78 30.30 -22.27
N GLU A 193 26.84 31.10 -22.76
CA GLU A 193 26.04 32.00 -21.92
C GLU A 193 24.96 31.23 -21.17
N LEU A 194 24.94 31.38 -19.85
CA LEU A 194 24.08 30.58 -18.97
C LEU A 194 22.59 30.93 -19.08
N ASP A 195 22.27 32.19 -19.42
CA ASP A 195 20.89 32.67 -19.52
C ASP A 195 20.15 32.13 -20.77
N ASN A 196 20.91 31.61 -21.74
CA ASN A 196 20.40 31.20 -23.05
C ASN A 196 20.28 29.68 -23.22
N ILE A 197 20.57 28.89 -22.17
CA ILE A 197 20.60 27.42 -22.20
C ILE A 197 19.81 26.79 -21.04
N GLU A 198 19.28 25.58 -21.27
CA GLU A 198 18.65 24.77 -20.20
C GLU A 198 19.73 23.96 -19.46
N MET A 199 19.73 24.04 -18.12
CA MET A 199 20.68 23.33 -17.26
C MET A 199 19.99 22.45 -16.22
N THR A 200 20.52 21.24 -16.01
CA THR A 200 20.03 20.31 -14.99
C THR A 200 20.83 20.35 -13.69
N PHE A 201 21.98 21.06 -13.66
CA PHE A 201 22.83 21.24 -12.48
C PHE A 201 23.73 22.48 -12.61
N ILE A 202 24.43 22.83 -11.54
CA ILE A 202 25.35 23.98 -11.45
C ILE A 202 26.79 23.51 -11.81
N PRO A 203 27.33 23.81 -13.02
CA PRO A 203 28.65 23.35 -13.42
C PRO A 203 29.78 24.07 -12.68
N LYS A 204 30.85 23.36 -12.35
CA LYS A 204 32.06 23.86 -11.68
C LYS A 204 33.31 23.57 -12.51
N THR A 205 34.38 24.32 -12.27
CA THR A 205 35.67 24.10 -12.92
C THR A 205 36.15 22.66 -12.73
N GLY A 206 36.49 22.00 -13.83
CA GLY A 206 36.90 20.59 -13.87
C GLY A 206 35.76 19.60 -14.08
N ASP A 207 34.48 20.00 -14.07
CA ASP A 207 33.37 19.07 -14.36
C ASP A 207 33.37 18.64 -15.83
N ARG A 208 33.04 17.36 -16.08
CA ARG A 208 32.80 16.85 -17.44
C ARG A 208 31.34 16.97 -17.82
N VAL A 209 31.07 17.81 -18.81
CA VAL A 209 29.73 18.11 -19.30
C VAL A 209 29.50 17.55 -20.68
N ARG A 210 28.22 17.35 -20.99
CA ARG A 210 27.70 17.02 -22.29
C ARG A 210 26.82 18.17 -22.74
N LEU A 211 27.19 18.78 -23.86
CA LEU A 211 26.46 19.88 -24.49
C LEU A 211 25.58 19.31 -25.60
N GLU A 212 24.35 19.78 -25.71
CA GLU A 212 23.52 19.63 -26.90
C GLU A 212 23.66 20.87 -27.76
N CYS A 213 24.12 20.68 -29.00
CA CYS A 213 24.49 21.73 -29.92
C CYS A 213 23.75 21.56 -31.25
N ASN A 214 23.18 22.64 -31.77
CA ASN A 214 22.75 22.70 -33.16
C ASN A 214 23.98 22.96 -34.03
N ILE A 215 24.23 22.06 -34.96
CA ILE A 215 25.40 22.08 -35.85
C ILE A 215 24.94 22.25 -37.30
N GLN A 216 25.73 22.99 -38.08
CA GLN A 216 25.56 23.10 -39.52
C GLN A 216 25.98 21.81 -40.23
N LEU A 217 25.17 21.33 -41.15
CA LEU A 217 25.52 20.26 -42.09
C LEU A 217 25.84 20.90 -43.45
N ASP A 218 27.09 20.79 -43.86
CA ASP A 218 27.57 21.11 -45.20
C ASP A 218 28.12 19.82 -45.85
N ASP A 219 27.94 19.65 -47.15
CA ASP A 219 28.43 18.48 -47.89
C ASP A 219 29.98 18.48 -48.00
N ASP A 220 30.61 19.63 -47.72
CA ASP A 220 32.07 19.81 -47.72
C ASP A 220 32.79 19.23 -46.48
N PHE A 221 32.08 18.90 -45.38
CA PHE A 221 32.69 18.30 -44.19
C PHE A 221 32.73 16.78 -44.28
N VAL A 222 33.91 16.22 -44.63
CA VAL A 222 34.15 14.77 -44.79
C VAL A 222 33.84 13.95 -43.51
N ASP A 223 33.91 14.58 -42.34
CA ASP A 223 33.67 13.99 -41.01
C ASP A 223 32.30 14.35 -40.39
N LYS A 224 31.46 15.12 -41.10
CA LYS A 224 30.17 15.65 -40.62
C LYS A 224 30.27 16.45 -39.31
N GLN A 225 31.42 17.08 -39.05
CA GLN A 225 31.71 17.83 -37.81
C GLN A 225 31.43 19.35 -37.91
N GLY A 226 30.45 19.78 -38.72
CA GLY A 226 30.27 21.20 -39.06
C GLY A 226 30.16 22.20 -37.90
N GLU A 227 30.09 23.48 -38.21
CA GLU A 227 30.19 24.57 -37.21
C GLU A 227 29.04 24.54 -36.17
N ILE A 228 29.39 24.78 -34.90
CA ILE A 228 28.42 24.87 -33.79
C ILE A 228 27.67 26.20 -33.90
N LEU A 229 26.39 26.14 -34.22
CA LEU A 229 25.53 27.32 -34.40
C LEU A 229 25.00 27.83 -33.07
N GLN A 230 24.58 26.92 -32.19
CA GLN A 230 24.04 27.27 -30.88
C GLN A 230 24.10 26.08 -29.92
N VAL A 231 24.50 26.32 -28.66
CA VAL A 231 24.27 25.39 -27.56
C VAL A 231 22.85 25.57 -27.03
N THR A 232 22.11 24.48 -26.86
CA THR A 232 20.72 24.51 -26.38
C THR A 232 20.61 24.03 -24.94
N LYS A 233 21.35 22.97 -24.56
CA LYS A 233 21.29 22.37 -23.22
C LYS A 233 22.66 21.89 -22.73
N MET A 234 22.82 21.86 -21.40
CA MET A 234 24.01 21.34 -20.72
C MET A 234 23.63 20.32 -19.64
N PHE A 235 24.22 19.13 -19.70
CA PHE A 235 24.05 18.05 -18.73
C PHE A 235 25.41 17.50 -18.26
N PHE A 236 25.44 16.78 -17.15
CA PHE A 236 26.61 15.99 -16.78
C PHE A 236 26.76 14.78 -17.72
N THR A 237 28.00 14.31 -17.91
CA THR A 237 28.28 13.19 -18.84
C THR A 237 27.68 11.87 -18.36
N ARG A 238 27.79 11.60 -17.05
CA ARG A 238 27.27 10.40 -16.39
C ARG A 238 27.05 10.70 -14.89
N ILE A 239 26.01 10.11 -14.31
CA ILE A 239 25.72 10.18 -12.87
C ILE A 239 25.65 8.78 -12.25
N GLN A 240 26.24 8.61 -11.07
CA GLN A 240 26.08 7.44 -10.22
C GLN A 240 25.26 7.86 -9.01
N GLN A 241 24.04 7.33 -8.89
CA GLN A 241 23.08 7.75 -7.87
C GLN A 241 23.27 6.94 -6.58
N ALA A 242 23.17 7.62 -5.45
CA ALA A 242 23.19 7.04 -4.10
C ALA A 242 24.41 6.14 -3.81
N GLU A 243 25.61 6.56 -4.22
CA GLU A 243 26.84 5.84 -3.92
C GLU A 243 27.26 6.07 -2.47
N LYS A 244 27.51 4.97 -1.74
CA LYS A 244 27.90 5.03 -0.33
C LYS A 244 29.37 5.39 -0.21
N CYS A 245 29.64 6.59 0.30
CA CYS A 245 30.98 7.15 0.47
C CYS A 245 31.29 7.38 1.96
N ILE A 246 32.58 7.42 2.31
CA ILE A 246 33.06 7.74 3.66
C ILE A 246 33.77 9.09 3.61
N VAL A 247 33.48 9.97 4.57
CA VAL A 247 34.20 11.23 4.73
C VAL A 247 35.60 10.93 5.27
N GLU A 248 36.63 11.00 4.42
CA GLU A 248 38.01 10.71 4.79
C GLU A 248 38.79 11.94 5.26
N ARG A 249 38.43 13.13 4.74
CA ARG A 249 39.05 14.43 5.07
C ARG A 249 38.06 15.56 4.91
N VAL A 250 38.11 16.56 5.77
CA VAL A 250 37.27 17.76 5.70
C VAL A 250 38.19 18.98 5.67
N TYR A 251 38.10 19.78 4.61
CA TYR A 251 38.81 21.05 4.46
C TYR A 251 37.82 22.21 4.57
N THR A 252 38.33 23.45 4.58
CA THR A 252 37.52 24.67 4.65
C THR A 252 36.49 24.77 3.53
N ASP A 253 36.88 24.37 2.32
CA ASP A 253 36.11 24.62 1.09
C ASP A 253 35.56 23.33 0.44
N LEU A 254 36.06 22.16 0.84
CA LEU A 254 35.66 20.84 0.29
C LEU A 254 35.89 19.70 1.29
N ALA A 255 35.16 18.59 1.14
CA ALA A 255 35.39 17.34 1.87
C ALA A 255 35.68 16.18 0.89
N VAL A 256 36.56 15.27 1.29
CA VAL A 256 36.99 14.11 0.51
C VAL A 256 36.15 12.91 0.92
N LEU A 257 35.48 12.30 -0.05
CA LEU A 257 34.50 11.22 0.13
C LEU A 257 35.05 9.88 -0.40
N GLY A 258 36.27 9.52 -0.01
CA GLY A 258 37.01 8.38 -0.53
C GLY A 258 38.24 8.78 -1.38
N PRO A 259 38.93 7.81 -2.01
CA PRO A 259 40.25 8.04 -2.61
C PRO A 259 40.22 8.97 -3.84
N GLU A 260 39.15 8.94 -4.64
CA GLU A 260 39.02 9.70 -5.89
C GLU A 260 37.77 10.61 -5.95
N THR A 261 37.08 10.79 -4.82
CA THR A 261 35.79 11.49 -4.76
C THR A 261 35.84 12.66 -3.79
N TYR A 262 35.20 13.78 -4.12
CA TYR A 262 35.07 14.93 -3.22
C TYR A 262 33.71 15.63 -3.34
N VAL A 263 33.35 16.43 -2.35
CA VAL A 263 32.18 17.33 -2.33
C VAL A 263 32.64 18.74 -1.98
N LEU A 264 32.11 19.76 -2.64
CA LEU A 264 32.37 21.15 -2.25
C LEU A 264 31.47 21.51 -1.06
N LYS A 265 31.95 22.36 -0.14
CA LYS A 265 31.15 22.79 1.02
C LYS A 265 29.84 23.47 0.62
N ALA A 266 29.83 24.16 -0.53
CA ALA A 266 28.62 24.77 -1.09
C ALA A 266 27.58 23.76 -1.60
N ASP A 267 27.99 22.53 -1.90
CA ASP A 267 27.11 21.43 -2.35
C ASP A 267 26.69 20.52 -1.17
N VAL A 268 27.18 20.81 0.06
CA VAL A 268 26.73 20.15 1.29
C VAL A 268 25.44 20.84 1.77
N PRO A 269 24.37 20.08 2.09
CA PRO A 269 23.12 20.68 2.56
C PRO A 269 23.31 21.59 3.77
N THR A 270 22.62 22.73 3.78
CA THR A 270 22.67 23.71 4.87
C THR A 270 22.30 23.06 6.20
N GLY A 271 23.17 23.14 7.21
CA GLY A 271 22.98 22.52 8.53
C GLY A 271 23.56 21.10 8.68
N VAL A 272 24.26 20.59 7.66
CA VAL A 272 25.01 19.32 7.73
C VAL A 272 26.50 19.61 7.84
N ASP A 273 27.07 19.37 9.02
CA ASP A 273 28.53 19.35 9.21
C ASP A 273 29.05 17.91 9.02
N LEU A 274 29.87 17.72 8.00
CA LEU A 274 30.54 16.47 7.70
C LEU A 274 31.71 16.25 8.68
N HIS A 275 31.74 15.09 9.35
CA HIS A 275 32.83 14.70 10.24
C HIS A 275 33.63 13.54 9.65
N LEU A 276 34.90 13.43 10.04
CA LEU A 276 35.77 12.31 9.66
C LEU A 276 35.12 10.98 10.05
N GLY A 277 34.93 10.09 9.08
CA GLY A 277 34.33 8.76 9.26
C GLY A 277 32.83 8.66 9.00
N ASP A 278 32.15 9.78 8.67
CA ASP A 278 30.72 9.75 8.35
C ASP A 278 30.46 8.97 7.05
N PHE A 279 29.40 8.15 7.06
CA PHE A 279 28.89 7.51 5.85
C PHE A 279 27.83 8.41 5.21
N VAL A 280 28.03 8.74 3.95
CA VAL A 280 27.14 9.61 3.18
C VAL A 280 26.75 8.91 1.88
N LEU A 281 25.50 9.05 1.47
CA LEU A 281 25.10 8.70 0.11
C LEU A 281 25.33 9.93 -0.76
N ALA A 282 26.12 9.78 -1.81
CA ALA A 282 26.45 10.87 -2.71
C ALA A 282 26.04 10.52 -4.14
N ASP A 283 25.43 11.48 -4.83
CA ASP A 283 25.26 11.41 -6.28
C ASP A 283 26.53 11.96 -6.95
N LEU A 284 27.24 11.09 -7.64
CA LEU A 284 28.59 11.37 -8.17
C LEU A 284 28.54 11.63 -9.67
N ILE A 285 29.21 12.70 -10.11
CA ILE A 285 29.47 13.01 -11.52
C ILE A 285 30.97 12.93 -11.81
N GLU A 286 31.32 12.72 -13.09
CA GLU A 286 32.72 12.70 -13.52
C GLU A 286 33.32 14.12 -13.57
N CYS A 287 34.55 14.24 -13.07
CA CYS A 287 35.32 15.48 -13.10
C CYS A 287 36.82 15.20 -13.31
N GLN A 288 37.57 16.25 -13.59
CA GLN A 288 39.02 16.27 -13.67
C GLN A 288 39.53 17.44 -12.81
N TYR A 289 39.58 17.21 -11.50
CA TYR A 289 39.99 18.21 -10.52
C TYR A 289 41.12 17.66 -9.64
N SER A 290 42.36 18.12 -9.87
CA SER A 290 43.57 17.61 -9.22
C SER A 290 43.68 16.07 -9.38
N LYS A 291 43.64 15.31 -8.28
CA LYS A 291 43.64 13.84 -8.26
C LYS A 291 42.25 13.20 -8.26
N PHE A 292 41.18 13.99 -8.19
CA PHE A 292 39.82 13.49 -8.08
C PHE A 292 39.19 13.30 -9.45
N THR A 293 38.58 12.13 -9.63
CA THR A 293 37.89 11.72 -10.87
C THR A 293 36.38 11.87 -10.75
N ARG A 294 35.86 12.07 -9.52
CA ARG A 294 34.42 12.22 -9.24
C ARG A 294 34.11 13.35 -8.27
N ARG A 295 33.07 14.13 -8.57
CA ARG A 295 32.51 15.17 -7.69
C ARG A 295 31.11 14.78 -7.26
N ALA A 296 30.82 14.90 -5.97
CA ALA A 296 29.48 14.76 -5.44
C ALA A 296 28.69 16.07 -5.67
N ILE A 297 27.53 15.96 -6.32
CA ILE A 297 26.62 17.10 -6.57
C ILE A 297 25.45 17.14 -5.60
N LYS A 298 25.17 16.02 -4.94
CA LYS A 298 24.15 15.88 -3.93
C LYS A 298 24.66 14.93 -2.87
N LEU A 299 24.45 15.29 -1.61
CA LEU A 299 24.90 14.51 -0.48
C LEU A 299 23.71 14.31 0.47
N THR A 300 23.36 13.06 0.71
CA THR A 300 22.38 12.67 1.72
C THR A 300 23.14 12.02 2.86
N PRO A 301 23.25 12.67 4.03
CA PRO A 301 23.84 12.01 5.18
C PRO A 301 23.02 10.75 5.46
N MET A 302 23.68 9.59 5.50
CA MET A 302 23.04 8.44 6.11
C MET A 302 22.90 8.73 7.61
N GLU A 303 21.99 8.04 8.31
CA GLU A 303 21.86 8.16 9.75
C GLU A 303 23.25 8.34 10.39
N LYS A 304 23.46 9.47 11.09
CA LYS A 304 24.60 9.57 11.99
C LYS A 304 24.52 8.31 12.84
N ASN A 305 25.60 7.56 12.93
CA ASN A 305 25.71 6.40 13.79
C ASN A 305 25.60 6.84 15.27
N PHE A 306 24.43 7.28 15.71
CA PHE A 306 23.94 7.06 17.05
C PHE A 306 23.23 5.71 17.02
N GLY A 307 24.03 4.64 17.05
CA GLY A 307 23.56 3.32 17.43
C GLY A 307 23.51 2.26 16.33
N ALA A 308 24.67 1.82 15.84
CA ALA A 308 24.90 0.39 15.60
C ALA A 308 26.39 0.06 15.43
N THR A 309 27.16 0.13 16.52
CA THR A 309 28.23 -0.88 16.70
C THR A 309 27.91 -1.68 17.95
N LYS A 310 27.25 -2.82 17.71
CA LYS A 310 27.03 -3.93 18.65
C LYS A 310 26.60 -3.53 20.07
N ILE A 311 25.29 -3.44 20.25
CA ILE A 311 24.71 -4.08 21.43
C ILE A 311 24.99 -5.58 21.30
N THR A 312 26.06 -6.06 21.92
CA THR A 312 25.96 -7.34 22.64
C THR A 312 25.29 -7.02 23.95
N SER A 313 23.97 -6.91 23.90
CA SER A 313 23.12 -7.06 25.07
C SER A 313 23.10 -8.54 25.39
N GLN A 314 23.55 -8.88 26.59
CA GLN A 314 22.64 -9.63 27.43
C GLN A 314 22.15 -8.70 28.52
N GLY A 315 20.95 -8.16 28.29
CA GLY A 315 20.01 -7.77 29.33
C GLY A 315 19.01 -8.93 29.46
N ASN A 316 19.09 -9.59 30.61
CA ASN A 316 18.36 -10.77 31.07
C ASN A 316 16.85 -10.81 30.85
N SER A 317 16.31 -12.04 30.81
CA SER A 317 15.22 -12.38 31.72
C SER A 317 15.28 -13.84 32.18
N GLY A 318 15.51 -14.05 33.48
CA GLY A 318 15.23 -15.30 34.18
C GLY A 318 16.45 -16.11 34.61
N SER A 319 16.91 -15.87 35.85
CA SER A 319 17.85 -16.69 36.64
C SER A 319 19.26 -16.94 36.10
N SER A 320 20.10 -15.90 36.15
CA SER A 320 21.36 -15.94 36.89
C SER A 320 21.85 -14.50 37.05
N SER A 321 21.98 -14.04 38.29
CA SER A 321 22.66 -12.79 38.62
C SER A 321 24.08 -12.83 38.05
N ASN A 322 24.35 -12.09 36.97
CA ASN A 322 25.70 -11.61 36.73
C ASN A 322 25.83 -10.28 37.50
N PRO A 323 26.46 -10.26 38.69
CA PRO A 323 26.69 -9.01 39.40
C PRO A 323 27.64 -8.17 38.52
N GLN A 324 27.20 -6.98 38.09
CA GLN A 324 28.12 -6.00 37.52
C GLN A 324 29.26 -5.83 38.52
N ALA A 325 30.52 -6.01 38.09
CA ALA A 325 31.64 -6.05 39.02
C ALA A 325 31.75 -4.79 39.91
N VAL A 326 31.37 -3.63 39.36
CA VAL A 326 31.43 -2.33 40.03
C VAL A 326 30.25 -1.46 39.58
N THR A 327 29.55 -0.80 40.50
CA THR A 327 28.47 0.17 40.23
C THR A 327 28.96 1.59 40.55
N VAL A 328 28.64 2.57 39.68
CA VAL A 328 28.82 4.00 39.99
C VAL A 328 27.45 4.63 40.24
N THR A 329 27.23 5.23 41.41
CA THR A 329 25.98 5.90 41.78
C THR A 329 26.22 7.37 42.13
N GLY A 330 25.38 8.28 41.64
CA GLY A 330 25.52 9.72 41.86
C GLY A 330 24.95 10.54 40.71
N VAL A 331 25.05 11.87 40.80
CA VAL A 331 24.51 12.79 39.79
C VAL A 331 25.40 12.73 38.55
N SER A 332 24.92 12.17 37.43
CA SER A 332 25.71 12.05 36.19
C SER A 332 25.86 13.36 35.40
N ARG A 333 25.36 14.46 35.95
CA ARG A 333 25.34 15.77 35.32
C ARG A 333 25.38 16.91 36.33
N PHE A 334 25.81 18.08 35.86
CA PHE A 334 25.88 19.30 36.64
C PHE A 334 25.31 20.48 35.83
N ILE A 335 24.25 21.11 36.33
CA ILE A 335 23.61 22.27 35.69
C ILE A 335 23.90 23.51 36.52
N THR A 336 24.37 24.58 35.88
CA THR A 336 24.58 25.87 36.57
C THR A 336 24.37 27.05 35.63
N THR A 337 24.25 28.25 36.20
CA THR A 337 24.19 29.52 35.46
C THR A 337 25.46 30.35 35.66
N GLU A 338 26.45 29.83 36.38
CA GLU A 338 27.65 30.55 36.80
C GLU A 338 28.85 30.11 35.93
N LEU A 339 29.35 31.03 35.10
CA LEU A 339 30.58 30.85 34.30
C LEU A 339 31.84 31.12 35.15
N TRP A 340 32.95 30.49 34.77
CA TRP A 340 34.29 30.63 35.35
C TRP A 340 34.39 30.23 36.83
N GLN A 341 33.54 29.32 37.28
CA GLN A 341 33.54 28.81 38.65
C GLN A 341 34.07 27.38 38.72
N LYS A 342 34.63 27.02 39.87
CA LYS A 342 35.05 25.66 40.18
C LYS A 342 34.08 25.03 41.18
N LYS A 343 33.51 23.88 40.85
CA LYS A 343 32.58 23.16 41.74
C LYS A 343 32.90 21.68 41.78
N SER A 344 32.91 21.11 42.98
CA SER A 344 33.17 19.69 43.18
C SER A 344 31.88 18.87 43.12
N VAL A 345 31.91 17.74 42.42
CA VAL A 345 30.84 16.74 42.39
C VAL A 345 31.41 15.40 42.81
N SER A 346 30.68 14.70 43.69
CA SER A 346 31.07 13.38 44.20
C SER A 346 30.12 12.32 43.68
N LEU A 347 30.67 11.28 43.06
CA LEU A 347 30.01 10.02 42.72
C LEU A 347 30.50 8.93 43.67
N LYS A 348 29.75 7.84 43.81
CA LYS A 348 30.11 6.68 44.64
C LYS A 348 30.38 5.48 43.76
N LEU A 349 31.50 4.81 43.99
CA LEU A 349 31.93 3.60 43.28
C LEU A 349 31.85 2.40 44.24
N THR A 350 30.95 1.46 43.97
CA THR A 350 30.69 0.28 44.81
C THR A 350 31.19 -0.99 44.12
N ASN A 351 32.03 -1.77 44.79
CA ASN A 351 32.46 -3.09 44.29
C ASN A 351 31.40 -4.15 44.64
N ASN A 352 30.76 -4.78 43.64
CA ASN A 352 29.75 -5.82 43.88
C ASN A 352 30.29 -7.25 43.72
N LEU A 353 31.60 -7.43 43.54
CA LEU A 353 32.23 -8.76 43.51
C LEU A 353 32.61 -9.22 44.92
N SER A 354 32.50 -10.53 45.15
CA SER A 354 32.97 -11.20 46.38
C SER A 354 34.49 -11.21 46.58
N ARG A 355 35.24 -10.47 45.76
CA ARG A 355 36.71 -10.35 45.81
C ARG A 355 37.13 -8.89 45.78
N LYS A 356 38.32 -8.60 46.31
CA LYS A 356 38.93 -7.28 46.30
C LYS A 356 39.29 -6.86 44.87
N LEU A 357 38.97 -5.61 44.50
CA LEU A 357 39.30 -5.01 43.21
C LEU A 357 40.27 -3.85 43.41
N ARG A 358 41.33 -3.78 42.61
CA ARG A 358 42.28 -2.66 42.64
C ARG A 358 41.97 -1.69 41.51
N LEU A 359 41.51 -0.49 41.85
CA LEU A 359 41.41 0.64 40.93
C LEU A 359 42.81 1.24 40.77
N GLU A 360 43.39 1.14 39.58
CA GLU A 360 44.75 1.58 39.28
C GLU A 360 44.82 3.10 39.05
N SER A 361 43.85 3.66 38.32
CA SER A 361 43.80 5.10 38.02
C SER A 361 42.43 5.52 37.50
N VAL A 362 42.07 6.78 37.71
CA VAL A 362 40.94 7.44 37.03
C VAL A 362 41.49 8.46 36.05
N VAL A 363 41.20 8.30 34.76
CA VAL A 363 41.73 9.15 33.69
C VAL A 363 40.57 9.89 33.03
N VAL A 364 40.53 11.20 33.13
CA VAL A 364 39.66 12.02 32.27
C VAL A 364 40.33 12.13 30.90
N SER A 365 39.56 12.05 29.82
CA SER A 365 40.09 12.24 28.48
C SER A 365 40.71 13.64 28.37
N ASN A 366 42.04 13.71 28.39
CA ASN A 366 42.83 14.94 28.29
C ASN A 366 42.73 15.54 26.88
N ASP A 367 41.70 16.35 26.65
CA ASP A 367 41.75 17.45 25.72
C ASP A 367 41.99 18.74 26.51
N SER A 368 42.75 19.68 25.96
CA SER A 368 43.07 20.98 26.58
C SER A 368 41.84 21.85 26.91
N GLU A 369 40.64 21.38 26.56
CA GLU A 369 39.34 22.05 26.71
C GLU A 369 38.39 21.31 27.68
N SER A 370 38.83 20.22 28.34
CA SER A 370 37.98 19.48 29.28
C SER A 370 37.64 20.31 30.52
N GLN A 371 36.35 20.39 30.82
CA GLN A 371 35.80 21.09 31.98
C GLN A 371 35.79 20.21 33.25
N LEU A 372 36.37 19.00 33.22
CA LEU A 372 36.34 18.04 34.32
C LEU A 372 37.75 17.61 34.73
N SER A 373 38.05 17.66 36.02
CA SER A 373 39.33 17.18 36.58
C SER A 373 39.09 16.20 37.74
N VAL A 374 39.93 15.18 37.88
CA VAL A 374 39.85 14.21 38.98
C VAL A 374 40.53 14.80 40.20
N VAL A 375 39.80 14.83 41.33
CA VAL A 375 40.33 15.24 42.63
C VAL A 375 40.66 14.01 43.47
N GLU A 376 39.78 13.02 43.50
CA GLU A 376 39.99 11.75 44.22
C GLU A 376 39.31 10.57 43.50
N PRO A 377 39.94 9.37 43.44
CA PRO A 377 41.27 9.02 43.93
C PRO A 377 42.38 9.28 42.89
N LEU A 378 43.51 9.86 43.34
CA LEU A 378 44.68 10.15 42.50
C LEU A 378 45.69 9.00 42.43
N GLU A 379 45.66 8.10 43.42
CA GLU A 379 46.52 6.93 43.51
C GLU A 379 45.70 5.62 43.42
N SER A 380 46.39 4.48 43.25
CA SER A 380 45.69 3.20 43.14
C SER A 380 45.02 2.82 44.46
N VAL A 381 43.71 2.57 44.45
CA VAL A 381 42.92 2.23 45.64
C VAL A 381 42.33 0.84 45.54
N ASP A 382 42.37 0.15 46.66
CA ASP A 382 42.01 -1.23 46.82
C ASP A 382 40.60 -1.34 47.45
N ILE A 383 39.60 -1.72 46.66
CA ILE A 383 38.18 -1.72 47.03
C ILE A 383 37.75 -3.13 47.45
N ALA A 384 37.45 -3.31 48.74
CA ALA A 384 36.93 -4.57 49.27
C ALA A 384 35.53 -4.90 48.71
N SER A 385 35.13 -6.17 48.80
CA SER A 385 33.78 -6.63 48.39
C SER A 385 32.71 -5.85 49.14
N GLY A 386 31.77 -5.22 48.42
CA GLY A 386 30.69 -4.41 48.97
C GLY A 386 31.08 -3.03 49.48
N ALA A 387 32.38 -2.66 49.42
CA ALA A 387 32.84 -1.35 49.87
C ALA A 387 32.59 -0.27 48.81
N GLU A 388 32.30 0.94 49.28
CA GLU A 388 32.08 2.14 48.46
C GLU A 388 33.29 3.07 48.61
N ILE A 389 33.79 3.60 47.49
CA ILE A 389 34.76 4.69 47.50
C ILE A 389 34.20 5.92 46.76
N PRO A 390 34.52 7.14 47.19
CA PRO A 390 34.12 8.35 46.48
C PRO A 390 34.99 8.55 45.23
N LEU A 391 34.34 8.95 44.14
CA LEU A 391 34.96 9.51 42.94
C LEU A 391 34.61 10.99 42.91
N VAL A 392 35.58 11.86 43.24
CA VAL A 392 35.38 13.31 43.32
C VAL A 392 35.98 13.97 42.10
N PHE A 393 35.15 14.70 41.36
CA PHE A 393 35.55 15.50 40.21
C PHE A 393 35.40 16.99 40.52
N GLU A 394 36.32 17.83 40.06
CA GLU A 394 36.21 19.29 40.05
C GLU A 394 35.85 19.76 38.63
N ILE A 395 34.70 20.43 38.53
CA ILE A 395 34.12 20.96 37.30
C ILE A 395 34.51 22.43 37.17
N HIS A 396 35.08 22.81 36.03
CA HIS A 396 35.42 24.20 35.69
C HIS A 396 34.46 24.69 34.61
N THR A 397 33.57 25.62 34.94
CA THR A 397 32.50 26.06 34.02
C THR A 397 33.01 27.13 33.05
N GLN A 398 33.91 26.75 32.15
CA GLN A 398 34.61 27.68 31.25
C GLN A 398 33.75 28.14 30.07
N PHE A 399 32.81 27.31 29.60
CA PHE A 399 32.03 27.59 28.39
C PHE A 399 30.53 27.46 28.64
N GLN A 400 29.75 28.36 28.02
CA GLN A 400 28.29 28.33 28.05
C GLN A 400 27.77 27.31 27.03
N GLY A 401 26.81 26.47 27.42
CA GLY A 401 26.30 25.36 26.60
C GLY A 401 26.35 24.01 27.33
N GLU A 402 26.06 22.92 26.60
CA GLU A 402 26.12 21.54 27.10
C GLU A 402 27.41 20.86 26.63
N ALA A 403 28.23 20.41 27.57
CA ALA A 403 29.47 19.68 27.32
C ALA A 403 29.42 18.31 28.00
N THR A 404 29.69 17.24 27.26
CA THR A 404 29.75 15.88 27.82
C THR A 404 31.20 15.43 27.94
N GLU A 405 31.67 15.33 29.17
CA GLU A 405 33.02 14.94 29.54
C GLU A 405 33.10 13.42 29.76
N SER A 406 34.21 12.78 29.44
CA SER A 406 34.36 11.32 29.62
C SER A 406 35.52 10.97 30.55
N TYR A 407 35.31 10.03 31.45
CA TYR A 407 36.33 9.52 32.36
C TYR A 407 36.41 7.99 32.32
N GLU A 408 37.63 7.47 32.47
CA GLU A 408 37.96 6.05 32.42
C GLU A 408 38.49 5.58 33.78
N LEU A 409 37.81 4.61 34.38
CA LEU A 409 38.24 3.89 35.58
C LEU A 409 39.03 2.66 35.14
N LYS A 410 40.34 2.64 35.39
CA LYS A 410 41.20 1.49 35.07
C LYS A 410 41.37 0.63 36.32
N PHE A 411 40.94 -0.62 36.24
CA PHE A 411 41.15 -1.63 37.27
C PHE A 411 42.19 -2.66 36.81
N ASP A 412 42.76 -3.40 37.75
CA ASP A 412 43.78 -4.43 37.53
C ASP A 412 43.50 -5.41 36.37
N ARG A 413 42.23 -5.74 36.11
CA ARG A 413 41.83 -6.72 35.08
C ARG A 413 40.95 -6.17 33.97
N PHE A 414 40.43 -4.96 34.10
CA PHE A 414 39.49 -4.39 33.14
C PHE A 414 39.42 -2.87 33.26
N LYS A 415 38.91 -2.21 32.23
CA LYS A 415 38.73 -0.76 32.21
C LYS A 415 37.26 -0.44 31.99
N MET A 416 36.79 0.67 32.56
CA MET A 416 35.41 1.11 32.48
C MET A 416 35.36 2.59 32.15
N LYS A 417 34.79 2.95 30.98
CA LYS A 417 34.57 4.34 30.59
C LYS A 417 33.16 4.79 30.96
N ARG A 418 33.04 6.04 31.42
CA ARG A 418 31.81 6.71 31.82
C ARG A 418 31.82 8.15 31.30
N SER A 419 30.65 8.76 31.24
CA SER A 419 30.48 10.16 30.82
C SER A 419 29.79 10.97 31.93
N PHE A 420 30.08 12.26 31.97
CA PHE A 420 29.56 13.24 32.91
C PHE A 420 29.22 14.52 32.14
N THR A 421 27.99 15.00 32.22
CA THR A 421 27.53 16.15 31.41
C THR A 421 27.49 17.43 32.23
N VAL A 422 28.12 18.49 31.76
CA VAL A 422 28.13 19.83 32.36
C VAL A 422 27.30 20.76 31.47
N ILE A 423 26.29 21.39 32.05
CA ILE A 423 25.38 22.33 31.35
C ILE A 423 25.50 23.68 32.03
N VAL A 424 25.92 24.68 31.26
CA VAL A 424 26.06 26.06 31.72
C VAL A 424 25.10 26.95 30.93
N CYS A 425 24.04 27.43 31.57
CA CYS A 425 22.97 28.24 30.95
C CYS A 425 23.14 29.73 31.24
N GLU A 426 22.55 30.60 30.41
CA GLU A 426 22.61 32.06 30.62
C GLU A 426 21.66 32.52 31.73
N THR A 427 20.46 31.95 31.74
CA THR A 427 19.38 32.34 32.63
C THR A 427 18.89 31.19 33.51
N LYS A 428 18.29 31.53 34.65
CA LYS A 428 17.67 30.54 35.55
C LYS A 428 16.49 29.81 34.91
N GLU A 429 15.79 30.45 33.98
CA GLU A 429 14.66 29.86 33.25
C GLU A 429 15.13 28.82 32.23
N GLU A 430 16.23 29.09 31.52
CA GLU A 430 16.88 28.10 30.64
C GLU A 430 17.48 26.92 31.41
N ALA A 431 18.06 27.17 32.59
CA ALA A 431 18.53 26.09 33.46
C ALA A 431 17.38 25.19 33.92
N ALA A 432 16.23 25.77 34.28
CA ALA A 432 15.02 25.02 34.63
C ALA A 432 14.41 24.29 33.43
N GLU A 433 14.49 24.88 32.23
CA GLU A 433 13.99 24.24 31.00
C GLU A 433 14.91 23.12 30.50
N ALA A 434 16.23 23.28 30.62
CA ALA A 434 17.19 22.22 30.35
C ALA A 434 16.97 21.02 31.30
N ASP A 435 16.78 21.29 32.60
CA ASP A 435 16.43 20.27 33.58
C ASP A 435 15.11 19.56 33.22
N ARG A 436 14.06 20.31 32.82
CA ARG A 436 12.77 19.75 32.37
C ARG A 436 12.85 18.95 31.07
N ARG A 437 13.56 19.45 30.04
CA ARG A 437 13.78 18.75 28.76
C ARG A 437 14.57 17.46 28.94
N LEU A 438 15.54 17.45 29.85
CA LEU A 438 16.36 16.28 30.11
C LEU A 438 15.66 15.26 31.00
N ILE A 439 14.81 15.69 31.95
CA ILE A 439 13.86 14.80 32.63
C ILE A 439 12.91 14.19 31.59
N ALA A 440 12.45 14.95 30.58
CA ALA A 440 11.63 14.46 29.48
C ALA A 440 12.38 13.48 28.55
N ALA A 441 13.67 13.71 28.28
CA ALA A 441 14.53 12.82 27.50
C ALA A 441 14.90 11.53 28.25
N GLU A 442 15.18 11.61 29.55
CA GLU A 442 15.34 10.44 30.41
C GLU A 442 14.02 9.70 30.65
N THR A 443 12.86 10.37 30.58
CA THR A 443 11.56 9.67 30.54
C THR A 443 11.23 9.09 29.15
N LEU A 444 11.92 9.50 28.07
CA LEU A 444 11.88 8.83 26.77
C LEU A 444 12.73 7.54 26.72
N ILE A 445 13.64 7.37 27.69
CA ILE A 445 14.15 6.06 28.13
C ILE A 445 13.68 5.80 29.57
N ALA A 446 12.38 6.00 29.85
CA ALA A 446 11.81 5.47 31.08
C ALA A 446 11.81 3.94 31.00
N PRO A 447 12.42 3.22 31.96
CA PRO A 447 12.01 1.86 32.22
C PRO A 447 10.59 1.95 32.77
N GLY A 448 9.58 1.71 31.92
CA GLY A 448 8.19 1.64 32.41
C GLY A 448 7.04 1.87 31.43
N ARG A 449 7.25 2.39 30.20
CA ARG A 449 6.14 2.58 29.23
C ARG A 449 6.31 1.78 27.93
N ASN A 450 5.34 0.94 27.61
CA ASN A 450 5.30 0.09 26.42
C ASN A 450 5.00 0.91 25.13
N ILE A 451 5.41 0.40 23.96
CA ILE A 451 5.21 1.02 22.62
C ILE A 451 3.76 1.49 22.38
N GLN A 452 2.78 0.71 22.86
CA GLN A 452 1.36 1.05 22.77
C GLN A 452 0.98 2.31 23.57
N GLN A 453 1.59 2.52 24.74
CA GLN A 453 1.32 3.70 25.58
C GLN A 453 1.91 4.97 24.96
N ARG A 454 3.08 4.87 24.31
CA ARG A 454 3.68 5.97 23.54
C ARG A 454 2.80 6.37 22.34
N SER A 455 2.28 5.38 21.62
CA SER A 455 1.40 5.59 20.45
C SER A 455 0.08 6.27 20.82
N LYS A 456 -0.51 5.93 21.98
CA LYS A 456 -1.74 6.57 22.48
C LYS A 456 -1.55 8.03 22.86
N PHE A 457 -0.45 8.34 23.55
CA PHE A 457 -0.14 9.72 23.93
C PHE A 457 0.05 10.61 22.70
N TYR A 458 0.84 10.14 21.73
CA TYR A 458 1.04 10.83 20.47
C TYR A 458 -0.27 10.98 19.67
N ALA A 459 -1.08 9.91 19.60
CA ALA A 459 -2.41 9.97 18.99
C ALA A 459 -3.30 11.03 19.65
N ASN A 460 -3.26 11.18 20.98
CA ASN A 460 -4.00 12.21 21.70
C ASN A 460 -3.59 13.61 21.27
N GLN A 461 -2.27 13.87 21.14
CA GLN A 461 -1.77 15.17 20.70
C GLN A 461 -2.27 15.49 19.28
N VAL A 462 -2.12 14.56 18.34
CA VAL A 462 -2.54 14.80 16.95
C VAL A 462 -4.06 14.94 16.82
N TRP A 463 -4.85 14.19 17.58
CA TRP A 463 -6.30 14.32 17.56
C TRP A 463 -6.76 15.66 18.16
N CYS A 464 -6.08 16.16 19.19
CA CYS A 464 -6.42 17.43 19.83
C CYS A 464 -6.00 18.66 19.00
N ASN A 465 -5.03 18.52 18.10
CA ASN A 465 -4.56 19.60 17.23
C ASN A 465 -5.63 19.96 16.18
N GLN A 466 -6.29 21.10 16.39
CA GLN A 466 -7.15 21.72 15.38
C GLN A 466 -6.35 22.75 14.59
N VAL A 467 -5.70 22.30 13.52
CA VAL A 467 -4.97 23.17 12.60
C VAL A 467 -5.83 23.43 11.37
N GLU A 468 -5.74 24.63 10.79
CA GLU A 468 -6.37 24.92 9.51
C GLU A 468 -5.68 24.11 8.39
N VAL A 469 -6.46 23.27 7.70
CA VAL A 469 -5.95 22.36 6.68
C VAL A 469 -6.44 22.80 5.30
N ILE A 470 -5.49 23.04 4.40
CA ILE A 470 -5.77 23.29 2.98
C ILE A 470 -6.01 21.95 2.30
N PRO A 471 -7.20 21.70 1.72
CA PRO A 471 -7.53 20.41 1.14
C PRO A 471 -6.72 20.14 -0.13
N GLY A 472 -6.36 18.87 -0.30
CA GLY A 472 -5.72 18.36 -1.51
C GLY A 472 -6.69 18.15 -2.66
N GLU A 473 -6.14 17.86 -3.84
CA GLU A 473 -6.92 17.37 -4.96
C GLU A 473 -7.44 15.95 -4.64
N HIS A 474 -8.71 15.66 -4.91
CA HIS A 474 -9.27 14.30 -4.75
C HIS A 474 -9.50 13.68 -6.14
N ASN A 475 -9.55 12.35 -6.25
CA ASN A 475 -9.76 11.59 -7.51
C ASN A 475 -11.08 11.93 -8.27
N GLY A 476 -11.89 12.88 -7.79
CA GLY A 476 -13.04 13.42 -8.52
C GLY A 476 -13.62 14.69 -7.87
N PRO A 477 -14.47 15.45 -8.59
CA PRO A 477 -15.09 16.65 -8.04
C PRO A 477 -15.97 16.33 -6.83
N ARG A 478 -15.77 17.04 -5.71
CA ARG A 478 -16.68 16.97 -4.55
C ARG A 478 -18.12 17.21 -5.01
N ARG A 479 -18.97 16.19 -4.90
CA ARG A 479 -20.38 16.26 -5.31
C ARG A 479 -21.12 17.19 -4.35
N ARG A 480 -21.53 18.37 -4.83
CA ARG A 480 -22.21 19.39 -4.00
C ARG A 480 -23.62 18.95 -3.59
N PHE A 481 -24.30 18.20 -4.46
CA PHE A 481 -25.65 17.70 -4.26
C PHE A 481 -25.63 16.17 -4.20
N VAL A 482 -26.04 15.65 -3.04
CA VAL A 482 -26.22 14.22 -2.76
C VAL A 482 -27.61 14.07 -2.15
N ALA A 483 -28.38 13.07 -2.56
CA ALA A 483 -29.79 12.95 -2.17
C ALA A 483 -29.97 12.80 -0.66
N LEU A 484 -29.13 12.01 0.01
CA LEU A 484 -29.11 11.84 1.46
C LEU A 484 -27.68 11.96 1.99
N ARG A 485 -27.48 12.81 3.00
CA ARG A 485 -26.19 12.95 3.69
C ARG A 485 -26.18 12.11 4.97
N LEU A 486 -25.15 11.29 5.13
CA LEU A 486 -24.93 10.54 6.38
C LEU A 486 -24.56 11.50 7.51
N GLY A 487 -25.00 11.17 8.74
CA GLY A 487 -24.55 11.88 9.95
C GLY A 487 -23.02 11.83 10.11
N PHE A 488 -22.48 12.73 10.93
CA PHE A 488 -21.04 12.78 11.20
C PHE A 488 -20.59 11.64 12.13
N PHE A 489 -21.39 11.31 13.15
CA PHE A 489 -21.10 10.29 14.14
C PHE A 489 -19.71 10.47 14.76
N GLU A 490 -19.46 11.67 15.30
CA GLU A 490 -18.19 11.98 15.96
C GLU A 490 -17.95 11.09 17.17
N VAL A 491 -16.69 10.69 17.36
CA VAL A 491 -16.28 9.95 18.56
C VAL A 491 -16.53 10.82 19.79
N PRO A 492 -17.28 10.35 20.80
CA PRO A 492 -17.55 11.12 22.00
C PRO A 492 -16.26 11.55 22.71
N GLU A 493 -16.13 12.83 23.03
CA GLU A 493 -14.88 13.40 23.59
C GLU A 493 -14.45 12.71 24.89
N LYS A 494 -15.40 12.42 25.80
CA LYS A 494 -15.12 11.71 27.05
C LYS A 494 -14.54 10.31 26.80
N LEU A 495 -15.09 9.57 25.84
CA LEU A 495 -14.60 8.24 25.46
C LEU A 495 -13.19 8.33 24.88
N ARG A 496 -12.96 9.29 23.98
CA ARG A 496 -11.63 9.56 23.39
C ARG A 496 -10.59 9.86 24.47
N GLN A 497 -10.89 10.79 25.38
CA GLN A 497 -9.98 11.19 26.46
C GLN A 497 -9.65 10.00 27.35
N ILE A 498 -10.64 9.24 27.81
CA ILE A 498 -10.43 8.04 28.63
C ILE A 498 -9.54 7.03 27.89
N TYR A 499 -9.83 6.76 26.61
CA TYR A 499 -9.10 5.74 25.84
C TYR A 499 -7.61 6.08 25.61
N LEU A 500 -7.32 7.36 25.39
CA LEU A 500 -5.99 7.83 25.02
C LEU A 500 -5.12 8.23 26.21
N THR A 501 -5.71 8.62 27.35
CA THR A 501 -4.94 9.07 28.53
C THR A 501 -4.73 7.99 29.58
N VAL A 502 -5.64 7.02 29.71
CA VAL A 502 -5.54 5.99 30.75
C VAL A 502 -4.51 4.93 30.35
N GLU A 503 -3.44 4.83 31.15
CA GLU A 503 -2.30 3.95 30.87
C GLU A 503 -2.54 2.49 31.26
N ARG A 504 -3.24 2.26 32.39
CA ARG A 504 -3.52 0.92 32.89
C ARG A 504 -4.74 0.35 32.17
N LYS A 505 -4.58 -0.84 31.60
CA LYS A 505 -5.64 -1.52 30.85
C LYS A 505 -6.89 -1.79 31.70
N GLN A 506 -6.72 -2.14 32.97
CA GLN A 506 -7.85 -2.44 33.84
C GLN A 506 -8.66 -1.18 34.14
N ASP A 507 -7.99 -0.11 34.56
CA ASP A 507 -8.62 1.20 34.82
C ASP A 507 -9.34 1.74 33.57
N LEU A 508 -8.78 1.52 32.38
CA LEU A 508 -9.42 1.88 31.11
C LEU A 508 -10.74 1.12 30.91
N ILE A 509 -10.71 -0.21 31.13
CA ILE A 509 -11.90 -1.05 31.02
C ILE A 509 -12.95 -0.60 32.02
N ASP A 510 -12.56 -0.40 33.28
CA ASP A 510 -13.46 -0.02 34.35
C ASP A 510 -14.09 1.35 34.07
N ALA A 511 -13.32 2.33 33.58
CA ALA A 511 -13.82 3.65 33.20
C ALA A 511 -14.81 3.59 32.02
N ILE A 512 -14.51 2.79 30.98
CA ILE A 512 -15.43 2.61 29.84
C ILE A 512 -16.72 1.93 30.32
N GLU A 513 -16.62 0.89 31.15
CA GLU A 513 -17.79 0.17 31.68
C GLU A 513 -18.64 1.03 32.63
N GLN A 514 -18.04 1.96 33.36
CA GLN A 514 -18.76 2.94 34.18
C GLN A 514 -19.50 3.96 33.31
N LEU A 515 -18.87 4.44 32.22
CA LEU A 515 -19.48 5.41 31.32
C LEU A 515 -20.57 4.78 30.43
N TYR A 516 -20.42 3.50 30.09
CA TYR A 516 -21.31 2.74 29.23
C TYR A 516 -21.72 1.43 29.90
N SER A 517 -22.66 1.52 30.85
CA SER A 517 -23.20 0.36 31.57
C SER A 517 -23.79 -0.72 30.66
N CYS A 518 -24.26 -0.33 29.47
CA CYS A 518 -24.82 -1.21 28.44
C CYS A 518 -23.90 -2.34 27.96
N ILE A 519 -22.59 -2.25 28.20
CA ILE A 519 -21.64 -3.33 27.90
C ILE A 519 -21.82 -4.51 28.87
N LYS A 520 -22.13 -4.24 30.14
CA LYS A 520 -22.31 -5.26 31.19
C LYS A 520 -23.66 -5.94 31.07
N GLU A 521 -24.65 -5.23 30.58
CA GLU A 521 -25.99 -5.75 30.36
C GLU A 521 -26.03 -6.76 29.21
N PRO A 522 -26.96 -7.74 29.24
CA PRO A 522 -27.21 -8.59 28.08
C PRO A 522 -27.69 -7.73 26.91
N LEU A 523 -27.25 -8.07 25.70
CA LEU A 523 -27.64 -7.36 24.49
C LEU A 523 -29.16 -7.51 24.25
N SER A 524 -29.83 -6.37 24.10
CA SER A 524 -31.27 -6.21 23.88
C SER A 524 -31.55 -5.05 22.92
N ILE A 525 -32.80 -4.88 22.49
CA ILE A 525 -33.18 -3.77 21.61
C ILE A 525 -32.88 -2.39 22.22
N ARG A 526 -33.01 -2.25 23.55
CA ARG A 526 -32.85 -0.98 24.27
C ARG A 526 -31.41 -0.48 24.25
N ASN A 527 -30.45 -1.41 24.29
CA ASN A 527 -29.04 -1.09 24.35
C ASN A 527 -28.28 -1.36 23.03
N TYR A 528 -28.96 -1.89 22.01
CA TYR A 528 -28.39 -2.24 20.71
C TYR A 528 -27.60 -1.10 20.06
N VAL A 529 -28.26 0.04 19.85
CA VAL A 529 -27.68 1.21 19.15
C VAL A 529 -26.49 1.76 19.93
N GLN A 530 -26.63 1.88 21.26
CA GLN A 530 -25.58 2.40 22.12
C GLN A 530 -24.36 1.47 22.15
N ARG A 531 -24.58 0.15 22.25
CA ARG A 531 -23.51 -0.85 22.34
C ARG A 531 -22.72 -0.98 21.04
N PHE A 532 -23.40 -1.15 19.91
CA PHE A 532 -22.72 -1.23 18.60
C PHE A 532 -22.13 0.13 18.19
N GLY A 533 -22.77 1.25 18.54
CA GLY A 533 -22.19 2.58 18.36
C GLY A 533 -20.89 2.76 19.13
N LEU A 534 -20.84 2.28 20.39
CA LEU A 534 -19.62 2.28 21.17
C LEU A 534 -18.53 1.38 20.56
N PHE A 535 -18.87 0.18 20.10
CA PHE A 535 -17.91 -0.70 19.45
C PHE A 535 -17.30 -0.08 18.19
N LEU A 536 -18.11 0.57 17.36
CA LEU A 536 -17.63 1.29 16.18
C LEU A 536 -16.70 2.45 16.57
N HIS A 537 -17.01 3.22 17.60
CA HIS A 537 -16.13 4.29 18.07
C HIS A 537 -14.82 3.76 18.65
N LEU A 538 -14.85 2.66 19.42
CA LEU A 538 -13.66 2.02 19.96
C LEU A 538 -12.75 1.46 18.84
N GLU A 539 -13.34 0.87 17.82
CA GLU A 539 -12.64 0.41 16.63
C GLU A 539 -12.02 1.58 15.84
N GLU A 540 -12.76 2.69 15.71
CA GLU A 540 -12.29 3.91 15.06
C GLU A 540 -11.09 4.53 15.79
N ILE A 541 -11.15 4.60 17.14
CA ILE A 541 -10.03 5.10 17.94
C ILE A 541 -8.81 4.19 17.79
N GLU A 542 -8.99 2.86 17.87
CA GLU A 542 -7.87 1.92 17.73
C GLU A 542 -7.25 1.97 16.32
N CYS A 543 -8.08 2.13 15.29
CA CYS A 543 -7.64 2.38 13.91
C CYS A 543 -6.79 3.65 13.85
N PHE A 544 -7.24 4.76 14.43
CA PHE A 544 -6.50 6.01 14.44
C PHE A 544 -5.15 5.91 15.17
N VAL A 545 -5.10 5.27 16.34
CA VAL A 545 -3.85 5.02 17.07
C VAL A 545 -2.90 4.20 16.22
N SER A 546 -3.40 3.18 15.54
CA SER A 546 -2.59 2.32 14.67
C SER A 546 -2.08 3.05 13.43
N PHE A 547 -2.85 4.00 12.89
CA PHE A 547 -2.44 4.85 11.77
C PHE A 547 -1.26 5.76 12.11
N ARG A 548 -1.04 6.10 13.39
CA ARG A 548 0.12 6.89 13.82
C ARG A 548 1.45 6.21 13.52
N ASN A 549 1.47 4.89 13.33
CA ASN A 549 2.68 4.17 12.91
C ASN A 549 3.18 4.58 11.50
N TYR A 550 2.31 5.19 10.69
CA TYR A 550 2.68 5.74 9.39
C TYR A 550 3.26 7.14 9.48
N ASP A 551 2.96 7.90 10.53
CA ASP A 551 3.44 9.27 10.69
C ASP A 551 4.97 9.35 10.63
N ARG A 552 5.47 10.46 10.11
CA ARG A 552 6.90 10.73 9.95
C ARG A 552 7.19 12.14 10.44
N ASP A 553 8.16 12.29 11.32
CA ASP A 553 8.54 13.61 11.83
C ASP A 553 9.24 14.46 10.77
N ARG A 554 9.99 13.81 9.87
CA ARG A 554 10.60 14.43 8.69
C ARG A 554 10.50 13.48 7.51
N ALA A 555 9.84 13.93 6.45
CA ALA A 555 9.81 13.25 5.18
C ALA A 555 9.71 14.28 4.05
N HIS A 556 10.38 13.98 2.95
CA HIS A 556 10.26 14.70 1.70
C HIS A 556 9.53 13.83 0.68
N PHE A 557 8.98 14.50 -0.34
CA PHE A 557 8.32 13.86 -1.46
C PHE A 557 9.25 13.82 -2.68
N LEU A 558 9.12 12.79 -3.49
CA LEU A 558 9.78 12.69 -4.79
C LEU A 558 8.79 13.08 -5.87
N ARG A 559 9.18 13.92 -6.83
CA ARG A 559 8.32 14.23 -7.98
C ARG A 559 8.18 13.00 -8.87
N ASP A 560 6.96 12.60 -9.17
CA ASP A 560 6.64 11.47 -10.04
C ASP A 560 5.48 11.87 -10.97
N GLY A 561 5.83 12.46 -12.12
CA GLY A 561 4.86 13.05 -13.05
C GLY A 561 4.01 14.13 -12.39
N GLU A 562 2.68 13.97 -12.46
CA GLU A 562 1.70 14.86 -11.80
C GLU A 562 1.50 14.56 -10.30
N TYR A 563 2.29 13.66 -9.70
CA TYR A 563 2.16 13.23 -8.31
C TYR A 563 3.39 13.58 -7.47
N LEU A 564 3.18 13.65 -6.16
CA LEU A 564 4.24 13.62 -5.15
C LEU A 564 4.29 12.23 -4.52
N ALA A 565 5.38 11.51 -4.74
CA ALA A 565 5.59 10.16 -4.24
C ALA A 565 6.22 10.17 -2.85
N LEU A 566 5.71 9.32 -1.96
CA LEU A 566 6.25 9.09 -0.62
C LEU A 566 6.63 7.62 -0.45
N GLN A 567 7.89 7.35 -0.13
CA GLN A 567 8.38 6.00 0.11
C GLN A 567 8.02 5.53 1.53
N ILE A 568 7.43 4.35 1.63
CA ILE A 568 7.03 3.75 2.91
C ILE A 568 7.53 2.30 2.95
N GLU A 569 8.44 2.02 3.87
CA GLU A 569 8.98 0.67 4.06
C GLU A 569 7.92 -0.31 4.57
N ASN A 570 7.97 -1.53 4.03
CA ASN A 570 7.05 -2.63 4.36
C ASN A 570 5.56 -2.25 4.23
N LEU A 571 5.23 -1.33 3.31
CA LEU A 571 3.86 -0.82 3.10
C LEU A 571 2.82 -1.93 2.91
N ALA A 572 3.16 -2.99 2.16
CA ALA A 572 2.28 -4.13 1.94
C ALA A 572 1.96 -4.94 3.22
N GLU A 573 2.86 -4.92 4.21
CA GLU A 573 2.77 -5.72 5.44
C GLU A 573 2.12 -4.95 6.59
N ARG A 574 2.12 -3.60 6.54
CA ARG A 574 1.54 -2.77 7.60
C ARG A 574 0.01 -2.88 7.62
N ARG A 575 -0.54 -2.86 8.83
CA ARG A 575 -1.98 -2.89 9.10
C ARG A 575 -2.31 -1.79 10.12
N PRO A 576 -3.39 -1.00 9.92
CA PRO A 576 -4.31 -1.04 8.79
C PRO A 576 -3.63 -0.62 7.47
N SER A 577 -3.99 -1.22 6.34
CA SER A 577 -3.36 -0.90 5.05
C SER A 577 -3.77 0.49 4.56
N LEU A 578 -2.84 1.25 3.98
CA LEU A 578 -3.17 2.48 3.26
C LEU A 578 -3.94 2.15 1.98
N VAL A 579 -5.04 2.86 1.76
CA VAL A 579 -5.89 2.73 0.57
C VAL A 579 -5.98 4.04 -0.20
N VAL A 580 -6.39 3.96 -1.46
CA VAL A 580 -6.69 5.15 -2.25
C VAL A 580 -7.83 5.94 -1.57
N GLY A 581 -7.64 7.25 -1.49
CA GLY A 581 -8.54 8.19 -0.82
C GLY A 581 -8.20 8.47 0.65
N ASP A 582 -7.27 7.72 1.26
CA ASP A 582 -6.68 8.11 2.55
C ASP A 582 -5.86 9.40 2.36
N THR A 583 -5.71 10.18 3.44
CA THR A 583 -5.13 11.51 3.38
C THR A 583 -3.89 11.63 4.25
N VAL A 584 -2.95 12.47 3.83
CA VAL A 584 -1.68 12.74 4.49
C VAL A 584 -1.59 14.24 4.70
N ARG A 585 -1.49 14.70 5.94
CA ARG A 585 -1.28 16.11 6.25
C ARG A 585 0.21 16.39 6.32
N ALA A 586 0.68 17.31 5.48
CA ALA A 586 2.03 17.86 5.51
C ALA A 586 2.02 19.13 6.37
N VAL A 587 2.73 19.07 7.49
CA VAL A 587 2.90 20.14 8.47
C VAL A 587 4.36 20.59 8.43
N ASP A 588 4.60 21.88 8.23
CA ASP A 588 5.96 22.43 8.27
C ASP A 588 6.53 22.27 9.70
N PRO A 589 7.67 21.56 9.88
CA PRO A 589 8.21 21.26 11.20
C PRO A 589 8.92 22.45 11.86
N TRP A 590 9.26 23.50 11.10
CA TRP A 590 9.94 24.71 11.61
C TRP A 590 9.00 25.88 11.85
N ALA A 591 7.73 25.66 11.60
CA ALA A 591 6.69 26.65 11.64
C ALA A 591 6.36 27.03 13.09
N ASP A 592 6.45 28.33 13.45
CA ASP A 592 6.15 28.81 14.81
C ASP A 592 4.66 28.56 15.15
N PRO A 593 4.33 27.76 16.18
CA PRO A 593 2.96 27.39 16.52
C PRO A 593 2.03 28.58 16.80
N ASN A 594 2.56 29.77 17.08
CA ASN A 594 1.77 31.00 17.29
C ASN A 594 1.53 31.82 16.00
N CYS A 595 2.16 31.45 14.89
CA CYS A 595 2.06 32.19 13.64
C CYS A 595 0.87 31.70 12.80
N ARG A 596 -0.15 32.55 12.60
CA ARG A 596 -1.35 32.26 11.78
C ARG A 596 -1.08 31.97 10.30
N SER A 597 0.17 32.07 9.84
CA SER A 597 0.56 31.83 8.44
C SER A 597 0.95 30.38 8.15
N ASN A 598 1.06 29.52 9.16
CA ASN A 598 1.44 28.11 9.00
C ASN A 598 0.30 27.29 8.43
N LYS A 599 0.36 27.06 7.12
CA LYS A 599 -0.61 26.28 6.38
C LYS A 599 -0.25 24.80 6.45
N THR A 600 -1.16 23.99 6.96
CA THR A 600 -1.07 22.53 6.82
C THR A 600 -1.71 22.14 5.49
N TYR A 601 -1.02 21.34 4.68
CA TYR A 601 -1.52 20.91 3.38
C TYR A 601 -1.95 19.45 3.43
N GLU A 602 -3.15 19.15 2.95
CA GLU A 602 -3.64 17.79 2.80
C GLU A 602 -3.24 17.25 1.42
N GLY A 603 -2.63 16.07 1.41
CA GLY A 603 -2.37 15.27 0.23
C GLY A 603 -3.27 14.05 0.24
N VAL A 604 -3.90 13.75 -0.89
CA VAL A 604 -4.79 12.59 -1.03
C VAL A 604 -4.06 11.49 -1.77
N ILE A 605 -4.08 10.27 -1.24
CA ILE A 605 -3.47 9.11 -1.87
C ILE A 605 -4.27 8.75 -3.12
N HIS A 606 -3.66 8.93 -4.29
CA HIS A 606 -4.24 8.58 -5.59
C HIS A 606 -3.86 7.17 -6.02
N LYS A 607 -2.63 6.73 -5.72
CA LYS A 607 -2.17 5.36 -6.03
C LYS A 607 -1.32 4.81 -4.89
N VAL A 608 -1.45 3.51 -4.66
CA VAL A 608 -0.64 2.77 -3.69
C VAL A 608 0.16 1.73 -4.47
N LEU A 609 1.47 1.91 -4.52
CA LEU A 609 2.42 1.00 -5.17
C LEU A 609 3.06 0.10 -4.11
N PHE A 610 3.96 -0.81 -4.52
CA PHE A 610 4.54 -1.83 -3.63
C PHE A 610 5.28 -1.25 -2.40
N ASN A 611 6.09 -0.20 -2.59
CA ASN A 611 6.91 0.43 -1.55
C ASN A 611 6.73 1.96 -1.45
N ARG A 612 5.77 2.54 -2.18
CA ARG A 612 5.53 3.98 -2.21
C ARG A 612 4.06 4.31 -2.48
N VAL A 613 3.62 5.48 -2.01
CA VAL A 613 2.28 6.02 -2.29
C VAL A 613 2.41 7.29 -3.13
N LEU A 614 1.48 7.49 -4.07
CA LEU A 614 1.41 8.67 -4.91
C LEU A 614 0.30 9.59 -4.39
N LEU A 615 0.67 10.83 -4.08
CA LEU A 615 -0.18 11.84 -3.45
C LEU A 615 -0.40 13.00 -4.41
N LYS A 616 -1.60 13.59 -4.39
CA LYS A 616 -1.81 14.94 -4.91
C LYS A 616 -2.21 15.87 -3.78
N PHE A 617 -1.52 17.00 -3.69
CA PHE A 617 -1.79 18.05 -2.74
C PHE A 617 -2.60 19.15 -3.41
N ASN A 618 -2.80 20.26 -2.71
CA ASN A 618 -3.29 21.48 -3.35
C ASN A 618 -2.31 21.94 -4.45
N ALA A 619 -2.80 22.40 -5.60
CA ALA A 619 -1.97 22.84 -6.72
C ALA A 619 -0.88 23.84 -6.31
N SER A 620 -1.22 24.80 -5.44
CA SER A 620 -0.25 25.80 -4.96
C SER A 620 0.90 25.20 -4.14
N PHE A 621 0.66 24.11 -3.41
CA PHE A 621 1.71 23.37 -2.72
C PHE A 621 2.52 22.53 -3.71
N GLN A 622 1.83 21.83 -4.60
CA GLN A 622 2.43 20.89 -5.53
C GLN A 622 3.37 21.56 -6.55
N GLU A 623 3.04 22.77 -6.99
CA GLU A 623 3.90 23.61 -7.83
C GLU A 623 5.12 24.12 -7.06
N LYS A 624 4.92 24.66 -5.86
CA LYS A 624 5.97 25.32 -5.06
C LYS A 624 6.94 24.34 -4.39
N TYR A 625 6.51 23.11 -4.12
CA TYR A 625 7.30 22.14 -3.38
C TYR A 625 8.65 21.87 -4.05
N ASN A 626 9.75 22.10 -3.35
CA ASN A 626 11.11 21.98 -3.91
C ASN A 626 11.99 20.99 -3.14
N GLY A 627 11.37 20.00 -2.47
CA GLY A 627 12.09 18.98 -1.72
C GLY A 627 12.29 19.31 -0.24
N GLU A 628 11.54 20.27 0.32
CA GLU A 628 11.59 20.57 1.75
C GLU A 628 11.08 19.39 2.58
N ASP A 629 11.55 19.25 3.83
CA ASP A 629 11.01 18.25 4.75
C ASP A 629 9.70 18.75 5.37
N TYR A 630 8.74 17.84 5.45
CA TYR A 630 7.50 18.04 6.17
C TYR A 630 7.33 16.97 7.24
N ARG A 631 6.68 17.33 8.33
CA ARG A 631 6.09 16.35 9.24
C ARG A 631 4.79 15.84 8.62
N LEU A 632 4.65 14.52 8.54
CA LEU A 632 3.52 13.85 7.90
C LEU A 632 2.62 13.17 8.92
N GLU A 633 1.32 13.44 8.83
CA GLU A 633 0.29 12.82 9.67
C GLU A 633 -0.75 12.10 8.79
N PHE A 634 -0.96 10.80 9.01
CA PHE A 634 -1.81 9.96 8.14
C PHE A 634 -3.22 9.75 8.66
N TYR A 635 -4.23 10.00 7.85
CA TYR A 635 -5.64 9.88 8.21
C TYR A 635 -6.36 8.90 7.28
N PHE A 636 -7.22 8.07 7.86
CA PHE A 636 -8.07 7.14 7.12
C PHE A 636 -9.45 7.71 6.83
N SER A 637 -10.10 7.19 5.79
CA SER A 637 -11.49 7.53 5.51
C SER A 637 -12.47 6.95 6.55
N ARG A 638 -13.15 7.84 7.28
CA ARG A 638 -14.21 7.48 8.24
C ARG A 638 -15.53 7.00 7.59
N TYR A 639 -15.59 6.98 6.27
CA TYR A 639 -16.84 6.79 5.54
C TYR A 639 -17.47 5.41 5.76
N SER A 640 -16.67 4.34 5.92
CA SER A 640 -17.20 3.01 6.26
C SER A 640 -17.87 2.99 7.64
N PHE A 641 -17.21 3.55 8.66
CA PHE A 641 -17.78 3.66 10.02
C PHE A 641 -19.07 4.46 10.02
N ARG A 642 -19.14 5.59 9.30
CA ARG A 642 -20.34 6.42 9.21
C ARG A 642 -21.54 5.69 8.60
N LYS A 643 -21.31 4.83 7.60
CA LYS A 643 -22.38 3.97 7.02
C LYS A 643 -22.91 2.99 8.05
N GLN A 644 -22.01 2.33 8.79
CA GLN A 644 -22.39 1.37 9.83
C GLN A 644 -23.16 2.05 10.96
N HIS A 645 -22.67 3.19 11.46
CA HIS A 645 -23.38 4.02 12.45
C HIS A 645 -24.78 4.43 11.98
N HIS A 646 -24.90 4.86 10.73
CA HIS A 646 -26.19 5.20 10.15
C HIS A 646 -27.14 3.99 10.12
N ALA A 647 -26.64 2.84 9.68
CA ALA A 647 -27.43 1.63 9.56
C ALA A 647 -27.93 1.13 10.92
N ILE A 648 -27.05 1.03 11.93
CA ILE A 648 -27.44 0.62 13.29
C ILE A 648 -28.41 1.61 13.94
N SER A 649 -28.31 2.91 13.65
CA SER A 649 -29.20 3.93 14.24
C SER A 649 -30.65 3.82 13.72
N LYS A 650 -30.84 3.21 12.55
CA LYS A 650 -32.14 3.13 11.88
C LYS A 650 -32.77 1.74 11.90
N ILE A 651 -31.97 0.68 11.98
CA ILE A 651 -32.44 -0.70 11.79
C ILE A 651 -33.61 -1.08 12.71
N GLY A 652 -33.60 -0.64 13.97
CA GLY A 652 -34.71 -0.89 14.91
C GLY A 652 -36.04 -0.30 14.46
N SER A 653 -36.02 0.87 13.81
CA SER A 653 -37.24 1.49 13.25
C SER A 653 -37.67 0.89 11.90
N VAL A 654 -36.73 0.33 11.14
CA VAL A 654 -36.96 -0.18 9.78
C VAL A 654 -37.45 -1.63 9.81
N MET A 655 -36.82 -2.51 10.59
CA MET A 655 -37.12 -3.95 10.64
C MET A 655 -37.80 -4.38 11.95
N GLY A 656 -37.67 -3.60 13.03
CA GLY A 656 -38.28 -3.90 14.32
C GLY A 656 -37.42 -4.78 15.24
N GLU A 657 -37.93 -5.01 16.46
CA GLU A 657 -37.26 -5.81 17.49
C GLU A 657 -37.18 -7.29 17.12
N ASP A 658 -38.28 -7.88 16.63
CA ASP A 658 -38.37 -9.31 16.30
C ASP A 658 -37.32 -9.74 15.27
N PHE A 659 -36.91 -8.83 14.38
CA PHE A 659 -35.85 -9.08 13.40
C PHE A 659 -34.47 -9.21 14.04
N LEU A 660 -34.13 -8.29 14.96
CA LEU A 660 -32.82 -8.25 15.61
C LEU A 660 -32.70 -9.28 16.74
N PHE A 661 -33.82 -9.52 17.45
CA PHE A 661 -33.92 -10.39 18.62
C PHE A 661 -35.11 -11.34 18.47
N PRO A 662 -35.08 -12.24 17.48
CA PRO A 662 -36.15 -13.20 17.29
C PRO A 662 -36.29 -14.07 18.53
N SER A 663 -37.53 -14.38 18.89
CA SER A 663 -37.87 -15.21 20.06
C SER A 663 -38.75 -16.41 19.67
N LYS A 664 -39.62 -16.21 18.67
CA LYS A 664 -40.53 -17.21 18.11
C LYS A 664 -40.63 -17.03 16.60
N VAL A 665 -41.09 -18.08 15.91
CA VAL A 665 -41.45 -18.01 14.50
C VAL A 665 -42.91 -17.62 14.38
N THR A 666 -43.19 -16.49 13.74
CA THR A 666 -44.53 -16.12 13.29
C THR A 666 -44.62 -16.47 11.80
N LYS A 667 -45.64 -17.25 11.42
CA LYS A 667 -45.88 -17.57 10.02
C LYS A 667 -46.71 -16.48 9.36
N ARG A 668 -46.38 -16.12 8.12
CA ARG A 668 -47.22 -15.27 7.28
C ARG A 668 -48.58 -15.92 7.06
N GLU A 669 -49.62 -15.11 6.89
CA GLU A 669 -50.97 -15.60 6.54
C GLU A 669 -50.96 -16.42 5.24
N ASN A 670 -50.19 -15.94 4.24
CA ASN A 670 -49.95 -16.63 2.99
C ASN A 670 -48.44 -16.70 2.73
N PRO A 671 -47.93 -17.79 2.12
CA PRO A 671 -46.53 -17.85 1.72
C PRO A 671 -46.22 -16.78 0.68
N GLN A 672 -44.95 -16.37 0.62
CA GLN A 672 -44.45 -15.44 -0.41
C GLN A 672 -44.69 -15.95 -1.83
N LEU A 673 -44.52 -17.26 -2.01
CA LEU A 673 -44.81 -17.96 -3.24
C LEU A 673 -45.44 -19.31 -2.87
N GLU A 674 -46.58 -19.66 -3.48
CA GLU A 674 -47.28 -20.93 -3.24
C GLU A 674 -46.61 -22.10 -3.97
N VAL A 675 -45.33 -22.32 -3.68
CA VAL A 675 -44.60 -23.48 -4.20
C VAL A 675 -44.85 -24.72 -3.36
N GLN A 676 -44.94 -25.86 -4.03
CA GLN A 676 -45.03 -27.20 -3.45
C GLN A 676 -43.84 -28.04 -3.90
N MET A 677 -43.45 -29.03 -3.09
CA MET A 677 -42.33 -29.92 -3.38
C MET A 677 -42.84 -31.36 -3.40
N VAL A 678 -42.67 -32.04 -4.54
CA VAL A 678 -43.07 -33.44 -4.77
C VAL A 678 -41.87 -34.15 -5.39
N ASP A 679 -41.36 -35.21 -4.76
CA ASP A 679 -40.21 -36.00 -5.24
C ASP A 679 -39.00 -35.15 -5.67
N ASP A 680 -38.61 -34.17 -4.85
CA ASP A 680 -37.52 -33.20 -5.10
C ASP A 680 -37.72 -32.27 -6.32
N ASP A 681 -38.89 -32.28 -6.93
CA ASP A 681 -39.33 -31.29 -7.92
C ASP A 681 -40.19 -30.21 -7.27
N MET A 682 -40.04 -28.99 -7.74
CA MET A 682 -40.79 -27.84 -7.24
C MET A 682 -41.88 -27.46 -8.22
N TYR A 683 -43.08 -27.22 -7.73
CA TYR A 683 -44.25 -26.82 -8.52
C TYR A 683 -44.79 -25.50 -7.99
N LEU A 684 -45.09 -24.56 -8.89
CA LEU A 684 -45.85 -23.35 -8.59
C LEU A 684 -47.26 -23.56 -9.12
N TYR A 685 -48.22 -23.71 -8.22
CA TYR A 685 -49.54 -24.27 -8.56
C TYR A 685 -49.36 -25.62 -9.28
N ASP A 686 -49.85 -25.76 -10.50
CA ASP A 686 -49.71 -26.99 -11.32
C ASP A 686 -48.47 -26.96 -12.24
N SER A 687 -47.70 -25.87 -12.26
CA SER A 687 -46.57 -25.70 -13.18
C SER A 687 -45.26 -26.11 -12.53
N LYS A 688 -44.57 -27.11 -13.10
CA LYS A 688 -43.23 -27.52 -12.65
C LYS A 688 -42.23 -26.38 -12.88
N LEU A 689 -41.56 -25.96 -11.80
CA LEU A 689 -40.45 -25.02 -11.86
C LEU A 689 -39.16 -25.77 -12.23
N PRO A 690 -38.39 -25.31 -13.23
CA PRO A 690 -37.12 -25.91 -13.57
C PRO A 690 -36.08 -25.61 -12.49
N TRP A 691 -35.27 -26.60 -12.14
CA TRP A 691 -34.02 -26.39 -11.42
C TRP A 691 -32.96 -25.92 -12.42
N TYR A 692 -32.39 -24.74 -12.22
CA TYR A 692 -31.35 -24.23 -13.13
C TYR A 692 -30.04 -24.97 -12.93
N ASN A 693 -29.77 -25.40 -11.69
CA ASN A 693 -28.76 -26.38 -11.40
C ASN A 693 -29.38 -27.75 -11.05
N SER A 694 -29.25 -28.71 -11.97
CA SER A 694 -29.72 -30.09 -11.78
C SER A 694 -28.88 -30.89 -10.78
N SER A 695 -27.67 -30.44 -10.43
CA SER A 695 -26.77 -31.12 -9.51
C SER A 695 -27.08 -30.86 -8.03
N LEU A 696 -28.13 -30.09 -7.71
CA LEU A 696 -28.50 -29.79 -6.34
C LEU A 696 -29.07 -31.02 -5.63
N ASN A 697 -28.59 -31.27 -4.41
CA ASN A 697 -29.15 -32.32 -3.56
C ASN A 697 -30.46 -31.89 -2.90
N CYS A 698 -31.18 -32.85 -2.31
CA CYS A 698 -32.47 -32.63 -1.66
C CYS A 698 -32.43 -31.58 -0.54
N ILE A 699 -31.33 -31.47 0.23
CA ILE A 699 -31.18 -30.48 1.32
C ILE A 699 -31.02 -29.07 0.74
N GLN A 700 -30.21 -28.91 -0.31
CA GLN A 700 -30.04 -27.64 -1.00
C GLN A 700 -31.35 -27.20 -1.66
N LYS A 701 -32.05 -28.12 -2.33
CA LYS A 701 -33.39 -27.88 -2.90
C LYS A 701 -34.40 -27.48 -1.83
N ARG A 702 -34.37 -28.14 -0.66
CA ARG A 702 -35.22 -27.80 0.49
C ARG A 702 -34.94 -26.39 1.01
N ALA A 703 -33.68 -25.97 1.07
CA ALA A 703 -33.33 -24.60 1.44
C ALA A 703 -33.94 -23.58 0.47
N VAL A 704 -33.79 -23.80 -0.84
CA VAL A 704 -34.37 -22.95 -1.89
C VAL A 704 -35.90 -22.90 -1.77
N PHE A 705 -36.55 -24.06 -1.60
CA PHE A 705 -37.99 -24.18 -1.38
C PHE A 705 -38.47 -23.37 -0.18
N ASN A 706 -37.82 -23.51 0.97
CA ASN A 706 -38.18 -22.79 2.19
C ASN A 706 -38.02 -21.28 2.03
N ILE A 707 -36.97 -20.84 1.33
CA ILE A 707 -36.73 -19.41 1.04
C ILE A 707 -37.83 -18.86 0.13
N LEU A 708 -38.17 -19.58 -0.95
CA LEU A 708 -39.22 -19.16 -1.90
C LEU A 708 -40.60 -19.08 -1.25
N ARG A 709 -40.95 -20.05 -0.39
CA ARG A 709 -42.18 -19.96 0.41
C ARG A 709 -42.13 -18.81 1.40
N GLY A 710 -40.95 -18.52 1.98
CA GLY A 710 -40.73 -17.39 2.88
C GLY A 710 -41.74 -17.31 4.01
N GLU A 711 -42.06 -18.45 4.64
CA GLU A 711 -43.16 -18.53 5.62
C GLU A 711 -42.87 -17.77 6.90
N ALA A 712 -41.61 -17.69 7.33
CA ALA A 712 -41.21 -16.94 8.51
C ALA A 712 -41.33 -15.43 8.23
N GLU A 713 -42.19 -14.76 8.99
CA GLU A 713 -42.40 -13.33 8.89
C GLU A 713 -41.36 -12.56 9.70
N ASP A 714 -40.88 -11.44 9.16
CA ASP A 714 -40.03 -10.43 9.83
C ASP A 714 -38.69 -10.93 10.43
N ILE A 715 -38.24 -12.14 10.11
CA ILE A 715 -36.98 -12.71 10.62
C ILE A 715 -36.11 -13.28 9.49
N PRO A 716 -34.76 -13.31 9.64
CA PRO A 716 -33.87 -13.85 8.62
C PRO A 716 -34.04 -15.35 8.36
N TYR A 717 -33.72 -15.80 7.15
CA TYR A 717 -33.49 -17.22 6.86
C TYR A 717 -31.99 -17.52 6.84
N VAL A 718 -31.55 -18.61 7.47
CA VAL A 718 -30.12 -18.97 7.56
C VAL A 718 -29.81 -20.21 6.74
N ILE A 719 -28.82 -20.11 5.85
CA ILE A 719 -28.18 -21.27 5.22
C ILE A 719 -26.86 -21.50 5.95
N PHE A 720 -26.85 -22.46 6.86
CA PHE A 720 -25.62 -22.91 7.51
C PHE A 720 -24.94 -23.92 6.60
N GLY A 721 -23.85 -23.53 5.94
CA GLY A 721 -23.07 -24.45 5.13
C GLY A 721 -21.63 -24.61 5.61
N PRO A 722 -21.26 -25.77 6.16
CA PRO A 722 -19.88 -26.22 6.33
C PRO A 722 -19.05 -26.09 5.03
N PRO A 723 -17.70 -26.15 5.09
CA PRO A 723 -16.84 -26.06 3.91
C PRO A 723 -17.19 -27.14 2.88
N GLY A 724 -17.14 -26.79 1.58
CA GLY A 724 -17.39 -27.73 0.49
C GLY A 724 -18.85 -28.15 0.28
N THR A 725 -19.82 -27.61 1.04
CA THR A 725 -21.24 -28.01 0.96
C THR A 725 -22.07 -27.29 -0.10
N GLY A 726 -21.45 -26.42 -0.90
CA GLY A 726 -22.11 -25.73 -2.00
C GLY A 726 -22.96 -24.52 -1.59
N LYS A 727 -22.66 -23.83 -0.48
CA LYS A 727 -23.33 -22.58 -0.03
C LYS A 727 -23.64 -21.61 -1.17
N THR A 728 -22.60 -21.17 -1.87
CA THR A 728 -22.70 -20.19 -2.96
C THR A 728 -23.55 -20.73 -4.12
N VAL A 729 -23.48 -22.04 -4.40
CA VAL A 729 -24.30 -22.68 -5.45
C VAL A 729 -25.78 -22.67 -5.07
N THR A 730 -26.11 -23.01 -3.82
CA THR A 730 -27.48 -22.91 -3.29
C THR A 730 -27.98 -21.47 -3.32
N LEU A 731 -27.11 -20.49 -2.98
CA LEU A 731 -27.45 -19.07 -2.99
C LEU A 731 -27.70 -18.55 -4.41
N VAL A 732 -26.91 -18.98 -5.39
CA VAL A 732 -27.10 -18.65 -6.81
C VAL A 732 -28.39 -19.25 -7.36
N GLU A 733 -28.71 -20.51 -7.07
CA GLU A 733 -30.02 -21.07 -7.44
C GLU A 733 -31.17 -20.27 -6.82
N THR A 734 -31.05 -19.92 -5.53
CA THR A 734 -32.04 -19.08 -4.83
C THR A 734 -32.24 -17.74 -5.57
N LEU A 735 -31.16 -17.08 -6.02
CA LEU A 735 -31.24 -15.84 -6.79
C LEU A 735 -32.02 -16.03 -8.10
N LEU A 736 -31.67 -17.07 -8.86
CA LEU A 736 -32.31 -17.36 -10.14
C LEU A 736 -33.81 -17.63 -9.96
N GLN A 737 -34.17 -18.43 -8.96
CA GLN A 737 -35.57 -18.75 -8.66
C GLN A 737 -36.36 -17.52 -8.20
N LEU A 738 -35.79 -16.68 -7.32
CA LEU A 738 -36.46 -15.45 -6.87
C LEU A 738 -36.69 -14.49 -8.04
N VAL A 739 -35.69 -14.29 -8.90
CA VAL A 739 -35.79 -13.32 -10.02
C VAL A 739 -36.78 -13.80 -11.06
N ARG A 740 -36.82 -15.10 -11.35
CA ARG A 740 -37.68 -15.67 -12.39
C ARG A 740 -39.14 -15.80 -11.93
N ASN A 741 -39.37 -16.17 -10.68
CA ASN A 741 -40.71 -16.48 -10.19
C ASN A 741 -41.37 -15.36 -9.39
N LEU A 742 -40.61 -14.34 -8.96
CA LEU A 742 -41.14 -13.18 -8.24
C LEU A 742 -40.83 -11.89 -9.01
N PRO A 743 -41.72 -11.42 -9.92
CA PRO A 743 -41.46 -10.26 -10.79
C PRO A 743 -41.11 -8.96 -10.04
N GLY A 744 -41.65 -8.77 -8.84
CA GLY A 744 -41.36 -7.63 -7.98
C GLY A 744 -40.02 -7.71 -7.23
N ALA A 745 -39.30 -8.84 -7.32
CA ALA A 745 -38.05 -9.04 -6.60
C ALA A 745 -36.95 -8.13 -7.14
N ARG A 746 -36.36 -7.38 -6.20
CA ARG A 746 -35.19 -6.51 -6.35
C ARG A 746 -34.23 -6.84 -5.23
N ILE A 747 -33.07 -7.38 -5.60
CA ILE A 747 -32.21 -8.17 -4.73
C ILE A 747 -30.85 -7.50 -4.60
N LEU A 748 -30.41 -7.33 -3.36
CA LEU A 748 -29.03 -6.99 -3.02
C LEU A 748 -28.30 -8.25 -2.58
N VAL A 749 -27.11 -8.48 -3.12
CA VAL A 749 -26.22 -9.55 -2.66
C VAL A 749 -25.03 -8.91 -1.96
N GLY A 750 -25.00 -9.08 -0.64
CA GLY A 750 -23.93 -8.58 0.23
C GLY A 750 -22.86 -9.64 0.47
N THR A 751 -21.60 -9.21 0.49
CA THR A 751 -20.46 -10.09 0.78
C THR A 751 -19.41 -9.34 1.64
N PRO A 752 -18.61 -10.05 2.45
CA PRO A 752 -17.52 -9.44 3.22
C PRO A 752 -16.35 -9.02 2.32
N SER A 753 -16.12 -9.71 1.20
CA SER A 753 -14.94 -9.55 0.35
C SER A 753 -15.28 -9.50 -1.13
N ASN A 754 -14.42 -8.84 -1.92
CA ASN A 754 -14.62 -8.73 -3.36
C ASN A 754 -14.52 -10.10 -4.06
N SER A 755 -13.62 -10.99 -3.60
CA SER A 755 -13.49 -12.34 -4.15
C SER A 755 -14.77 -13.17 -3.99
N ALA A 756 -15.50 -13.01 -2.86
CA ALA A 756 -16.80 -13.65 -2.68
C ALA A 756 -17.86 -13.09 -3.63
N ALA A 757 -17.91 -11.75 -3.81
CA ALA A 757 -18.82 -11.13 -4.78
C ALA A 757 -18.52 -11.56 -6.22
N ASP A 758 -17.23 -11.70 -6.56
CA ASP A 758 -16.79 -12.11 -7.90
C ASP A 758 -17.14 -13.57 -8.16
N LEU A 759 -17.04 -14.45 -7.16
CA LEU A 759 -17.48 -15.84 -7.25
C LEU A 759 -18.99 -15.96 -7.52
N VAL A 760 -19.82 -15.21 -6.79
CA VAL A 760 -21.28 -15.19 -7.03
C VAL A 760 -21.58 -14.69 -8.45
N THR A 761 -20.89 -13.63 -8.88
CA THR A 761 -21.04 -13.05 -10.23
C THR A 761 -20.68 -14.07 -11.31
N LYS A 762 -19.52 -14.74 -11.17
CA LYS A 762 -19.08 -15.79 -12.09
C LYS A 762 -20.08 -16.93 -12.19
N ARG A 763 -20.59 -17.43 -11.05
CA ARG A 763 -21.58 -18.51 -11.02
C ARG A 763 -22.91 -18.13 -11.67
N LEU A 764 -23.32 -16.87 -11.58
CA LEU A 764 -24.51 -16.37 -12.29
C LEU A 764 -24.27 -16.31 -13.80
N ILE A 765 -23.09 -15.87 -14.23
CA ILE A 765 -22.69 -15.90 -15.66
C ILE A 765 -22.68 -17.33 -16.17
N ASP A 766 -22.00 -18.25 -15.46
CA ASP A 766 -21.88 -19.67 -15.82
C ASP A 766 -23.25 -20.37 -15.93
N SER A 767 -24.27 -19.88 -15.22
CA SER A 767 -25.64 -20.43 -15.30
C SER A 767 -26.28 -20.23 -16.68
N ASN A 768 -25.86 -19.22 -17.45
CA ASN A 768 -26.46 -18.81 -18.72
C ASN A 768 -27.98 -18.51 -18.67
N VAL A 769 -28.52 -18.28 -17.46
CA VAL A 769 -29.95 -17.99 -17.27
C VAL A 769 -30.24 -16.50 -17.39
N LEU A 770 -29.33 -15.64 -16.91
CA LEU A 770 -29.49 -14.19 -16.92
C LEU A 770 -28.58 -13.57 -17.99
N LEU A 771 -29.10 -12.60 -18.73
CA LEU A 771 -28.36 -11.89 -19.77
C LEU A 771 -27.62 -10.69 -19.17
N GLN A 772 -26.65 -10.17 -19.93
CA GLN A 772 -25.96 -8.93 -19.55
C GLN A 772 -26.99 -7.78 -19.42
N GLY A 773 -26.96 -7.09 -18.27
CA GLY A 773 -27.93 -6.04 -17.94
C GLY A 773 -29.06 -6.49 -17.00
N ASP A 774 -29.31 -7.79 -16.83
CA ASP A 774 -30.28 -8.29 -15.84
C ASP A 774 -29.79 -8.08 -14.40
N PHE A 775 -28.47 -8.11 -14.21
CA PHE A 775 -27.78 -7.92 -12.94
C PHE A 775 -26.52 -7.08 -13.10
N ILE A 776 -25.99 -6.59 -11.99
CA ILE A 776 -24.79 -5.78 -11.95
C ILE A 776 -23.87 -6.13 -10.78
N ARG A 777 -22.57 -6.16 -11.06
CA ARG A 777 -21.50 -6.28 -10.05
C ARG A 777 -21.00 -4.88 -9.70
N PHE A 778 -21.50 -4.33 -8.60
CA PHE A 778 -21.14 -2.98 -8.17
C PHE A 778 -19.77 -2.99 -7.48
N VAL A 779 -18.79 -2.22 -7.97
CA VAL A 779 -17.39 -2.22 -7.50
C VAL A 779 -16.97 -0.84 -7.00
N SER A 780 -15.97 -0.81 -6.11
CA SER A 780 -15.36 0.45 -5.68
C SER A 780 -14.38 0.97 -6.73
N HIS A 781 -14.13 2.28 -6.75
CA HIS A 781 -13.15 2.89 -7.66
C HIS A 781 -11.75 2.30 -7.46
N ASN A 782 -11.38 2.00 -6.21
CA ASN A 782 -10.09 1.39 -5.86
C ASN A 782 -9.86 0.01 -6.52
N GLN A 783 -10.92 -0.76 -6.80
CA GLN A 783 -10.81 -2.05 -7.51
C GLN A 783 -10.48 -1.85 -8.98
N VAL A 784 -11.04 -0.80 -9.59
CA VAL A 784 -10.80 -0.44 -10.99
C VAL A 784 -9.38 0.09 -11.16
N GLU A 785 -8.95 1.04 -10.33
CA GLU A 785 -7.62 1.67 -10.46
C GLU A 785 -6.43 0.72 -10.23
N ARG A 786 -6.65 -0.40 -9.53
CA ARG A 786 -5.63 -1.41 -9.24
C ARG A 786 -5.69 -2.61 -10.19
N ASP A 787 -6.56 -2.57 -11.20
CA ASP A 787 -6.79 -3.68 -12.15
C ASP A 787 -7.04 -5.02 -11.45
N LEU A 788 -7.78 -4.98 -10.34
CA LEU A 788 -8.06 -6.15 -9.51
C LEU A 788 -9.33 -6.91 -9.94
N ILE A 789 -10.08 -6.37 -10.90
CA ILE A 789 -11.29 -7.00 -11.44
C ILE A 789 -10.89 -8.01 -12.51
N PRO A 790 -11.32 -9.28 -12.42
CA PRO A 790 -11.07 -10.26 -13.47
C PRO A 790 -11.62 -9.79 -14.83
N PRO A 791 -10.86 -9.93 -15.94
CA PRO A 791 -11.29 -9.44 -17.26
C PRO A 791 -12.66 -9.96 -17.70
N GLU A 792 -12.97 -11.23 -17.40
CA GLU A 792 -14.25 -11.88 -17.70
C GLU A 792 -15.46 -11.25 -16.99
N LEU A 793 -15.24 -10.49 -15.90
CA LEU A 793 -16.30 -9.85 -15.13
C LEU A 793 -16.49 -8.36 -15.47
N MET A 794 -15.53 -7.72 -16.15
CA MET A 794 -15.51 -6.26 -16.34
C MET A 794 -16.80 -5.72 -16.98
N SER A 795 -17.36 -6.44 -17.95
CA SER A 795 -18.58 -6.04 -18.68
C SER A 795 -19.86 -6.07 -17.83
N TYR A 796 -19.82 -6.76 -16.70
CA TYR A 796 -20.89 -6.82 -15.68
C TYR A 796 -20.66 -5.84 -14.53
N CYS A 797 -19.50 -5.20 -14.48
CA CYS A 797 -19.11 -4.31 -13.40
C CYS A 797 -19.60 -2.88 -13.61
N ALA A 798 -19.84 -2.18 -12.50
CA ALA A 798 -20.06 -0.74 -12.52
C ALA A 798 -19.56 0.00 -11.27
N THR A 799 -19.24 1.29 -11.43
CA THR A 799 -18.97 2.21 -10.31
C THR A 799 -20.10 3.24 -10.17
N SER A 800 -20.32 3.73 -8.95
CA SER A 800 -21.41 4.67 -8.66
C SER A 800 -20.95 6.12 -8.74
N ASP A 801 -21.81 6.98 -9.25
CA ASP A 801 -21.79 8.41 -8.97
C ASP A 801 -22.84 8.75 -7.89
N LEU A 802 -22.40 9.38 -6.80
CA LEU A 802 -23.26 9.78 -5.68
C LEU A 802 -24.00 11.11 -5.93
N GLY A 803 -23.70 11.80 -7.03
CA GLY A 803 -24.39 13.01 -7.41
C GLY A 803 -25.90 12.78 -7.59
N SER A 804 -26.70 13.73 -7.10
CA SER A 804 -28.16 13.69 -7.32
C SER A 804 -28.48 13.72 -8.82
N VAL A 805 -29.50 12.97 -9.23
CA VAL A 805 -29.94 12.91 -10.62
C VAL A 805 -30.23 14.32 -11.15
N GLY A 806 -29.68 14.65 -12.32
CA GLY A 806 -29.82 15.97 -12.96
C GLY A 806 -28.88 17.07 -12.44
N THR A 807 -27.98 16.77 -11.49
CA THR A 807 -27.00 17.75 -10.95
C THR A 807 -25.57 17.53 -11.46
N CYS A 808 -25.35 16.50 -12.26
CA CYS A 808 -24.06 16.08 -12.82
C CYS A 808 -24.22 15.82 -14.31
N GLU A 809 -23.13 15.88 -15.09
CA GLU A 809 -23.16 15.41 -16.48
C GLU A 809 -23.60 13.95 -16.52
N ASP A 810 -24.71 13.68 -17.23
CA ASP A 810 -25.40 12.39 -17.24
C ASP A 810 -24.75 11.37 -18.20
N LYS A 811 -23.42 11.42 -18.33
CA LYS A 811 -22.65 10.57 -19.23
C LYS A 811 -22.01 9.42 -18.46
N MET A 812 -22.76 8.33 -18.32
CA MET A 812 -22.18 7.03 -18.00
C MET A 812 -21.05 6.73 -18.98
N MET A 813 -19.84 6.47 -18.49
CA MET A 813 -18.70 6.15 -19.34
C MET A 813 -18.58 4.64 -19.44
N VAL A 814 -18.56 4.10 -20.66
CA VAL A 814 -18.33 2.67 -20.90
C VAL A 814 -16.92 2.52 -21.46
N THR A 815 -16.09 1.76 -20.76
CA THR A 815 -14.72 1.44 -21.21
C THR A 815 -14.74 0.40 -22.33
N GLU A 816 -13.61 0.20 -23.01
CA GLU A 816 -13.46 -0.84 -24.06
C GLU A 816 -13.76 -2.26 -23.54
N SER A 817 -13.48 -2.52 -22.25
CA SER A 817 -13.79 -3.81 -21.60
C SER A 817 -15.27 -3.96 -21.18
N GLY A 818 -16.10 -2.96 -21.44
CA GLY A 818 -17.53 -2.93 -21.09
C GLY A 818 -17.83 -2.52 -19.65
N LEU A 819 -16.81 -2.18 -18.84
CA LEU A 819 -16.99 -1.65 -17.48
C LEU A 819 -17.68 -0.27 -17.53
N LYS A 820 -18.72 -0.11 -16.71
CA LYS A 820 -19.57 1.09 -16.68
C LYS A 820 -19.19 1.99 -15.50
N LEU A 821 -18.66 3.17 -15.78
CA LEU A 821 -18.20 4.12 -14.79
C LEU A 821 -19.21 5.24 -14.56
N ARG A 822 -19.22 5.80 -13.34
CA ARG A 822 -20.03 6.97 -12.95
C ARG A 822 -21.55 6.75 -13.10
N CYS A 823 -22.03 5.58 -12.71
CA CYS A 823 -23.44 5.23 -12.80
C CYS A 823 -24.28 5.90 -11.70
N GLN A 824 -25.31 6.65 -12.10
CA GLN A 824 -26.25 7.30 -11.17
C GLN A 824 -27.35 6.36 -10.65
N ALA A 825 -28.14 6.84 -9.69
CA ALA A 825 -29.23 6.09 -9.05
C ALA A 825 -30.25 5.52 -10.04
N LYS A 826 -30.57 6.25 -11.13
CA LYS A 826 -31.51 5.81 -12.17
C LYS A 826 -31.03 4.53 -12.87
N PHE A 827 -29.73 4.42 -13.15
CA PHE A 827 -29.14 3.24 -13.77
C PHE A 827 -28.93 2.10 -12.76
N MET A 828 -28.38 2.40 -11.59
CA MET A 828 -28.17 1.37 -10.56
C MET A 828 -29.50 0.74 -10.13
N GLY A 829 -30.55 1.56 -10.02
CA GLY A 829 -31.89 1.14 -9.66
C GLY A 829 -32.70 0.45 -10.76
N THR A 830 -32.23 0.28 -12.00
CA THR A 830 -32.97 -0.54 -12.99
C THR A 830 -32.68 -2.02 -12.86
N HIS A 831 -31.52 -2.38 -12.32
CA HIS A 831 -31.08 -3.77 -12.23
C HIS A 831 -31.83 -4.52 -11.14
N ARG A 832 -32.25 -5.75 -11.42
CA ARG A 832 -33.01 -6.57 -10.46
C ARG A 832 -32.11 -7.23 -9.43
N ILE A 833 -30.83 -7.43 -9.75
CA ILE A 833 -29.83 -7.98 -8.83
C ILE A 833 -28.62 -7.06 -8.82
N THR A 834 -28.16 -6.67 -7.63
CA THR A 834 -26.92 -5.93 -7.42
C THR A 834 -26.01 -6.70 -6.47
N ILE A 835 -24.80 -7.04 -6.91
CA ILE A 835 -23.84 -7.85 -6.15
C ILE A 835 -22.65 -6.97 -5.76
N SER A 836 -22.30 -6.92 -4.47
CA SER A 836 -21.14 -6.16 -4.02
C SER A 836 -20.71 -6.51 -2.59
N THR A 837 -19.67 -5.84 -2.11
CA THR A 837 -19.32 -5.86 -0.69
C THR A 837 -20.29 -5.00 0.13
N CYS A 838 -20.53 -5.37 1.38
CA CYS A 838 -21.45 -4.65 2.28
C CYS A 838 -21.11 -3.15 2.37
N THR A 839 -19.81 -2.83 2.50
CA THR A 839 -19.31 -1.46 2.54
C THR A 839 -19.61 -0.69 1.24
N THR A 840 -19.47 -1.31 0.08
CA THR A 840 -19.71 -0.68 -1.22
C THR A 840 -21.21 -0.49 -1.46
N LEU A 841 -22.05 -1.51 -1.16
CA LEU A 841 -23.51 -1.39 -1.16
C LEU A 841 -23.99 -0.20 -0.34
N GLY A 842 -23.34 0.09 0.80
CA GLY A 842 -23.66 1.24 1.64
C GLY A 842 -23.62 2.60 0.93
N ASN A 843 -23.06 2.72 -0.29
CA ASN A 843 -23.21 3.92 -1.12
C ASN A 843 -24.68 4.20 -1.49
N PHE A 844 -25.51 3.17 -1.62
CA PHE A 844 -26.93 3.30 -1.93
C PHE A 844 -27.72 4.01 -0.82
N LEU A 845 -27.21 4.04 0.42
CA LEU A 845 -27.81 4.80 1.52
C LEU A 845 -27.91 6.30 1.20
N GLN A 846 -26.99 6.81 0.36
CA GLN A 846 -26.92 8.22 -0.01
C GLN A 846 -27.63 8.53 -1.33
N MET A 847 -28.03 7.51 -2.10
CA MET A 847 -28.65 7.66 -3.43
C MET A 847 -30.16 7.90 -3.36
N GLY A 848 -30.77 7.79 -2.18
CA GLY A 848 -32.17 8.18 -1.97
C GLY A 848 -33.20 7.27 -2.65
N PHE A 849 -32.92 5.96 -2.75
CA PHE A 849 -33.91 5.00 -3.26
C PHE A 849 -35.21 5.04 -2.44
N PRO A 850 -36.39 4.92 -3.08
CA PRO A 850 -37.66 4.97 -2.37
C PRO A 850 -37.83 3.75 -1.43
N PRO A 851 -38.58 3.88 -0.33
CA PRO A 851 -38.87 2.76 0.56
C PRO A 851 -39.49 1.58 -0.20
N GLY A 852 -39.02 0.37 0.08
CA GLY A 852 -39.49 -0.86 -0.57
C GLY A 852 -38.94 -1.06 -1.98
N HIS A 853 -38.00 -0.22 -2.45
CA HIS A 853 -37.30 -0.45 -3.71
C HIS A 853 -36.53 -1.77 -3.69
N PHE A 854 -35.77 -2.03 -2.63
CA PHE A 854 -35.14 -3.32 -2.41
C PHE A 854 -36.05 -4.19 -1.55
N THR A 855 -36.17 -5.46 -1.93
CA THR A 855 -37.09 -6.42 -1.29
C THR A 855 -36.32 -7.58 -0.67
N HIS A 856 -35.17 -7.94 -1.21
CA HIS A 856 -34.38 -9.06 -0.69
C HIS A 856 -32.94 -8.63 -0.46
N VAL A 857 -32.34 -9.12 0.62
CA VAL A 857 -30.89 -9.09 0.80
C VAL A 857 -30.42 -10.51 1.05
N LEU A 858 -29.51 -11.01 0.21
CA LEU A 858 -28.85 -12.29 0.39
C LEU A 858 -27.39 -12.02 0.75
N PHE A 859 -26.88 -12.67 1.79
CA PHE A 859 -25.48 -12.61 2.15
C PHE A 859 -24.79 -13.94 1.87
N ASP A 860 -23.65 -13.88 1.20
CA ASP A 860 -22.70 -14.99 1.20
C ASP A 860 -21.57 -14.68 2.20
N GLU A 861 -21.08 -15.72 2.87
CA GLU A 861 -20.04 -15.62 3.90
C GLU A 861 -20.37 -14.65 5.07
N ALA A 862 -21.65 -14.60 5.49
CA ALA A 862 -22.13 -13.70 6.54
C ALA A 862 -21.43 -13.90 7.90
N GLY A 863 -20.84 -15.09 8.15
CA GLY A 863 -20.05 -15.38 9.35
C GLY A 863 -18.77 -14.53 9.49
N GLN A 864 -18.27 -13.98 8.39
CA GLN A 864 -17.04 -13.16 8.34
C GLN A 864 -17.30 -11.66 8.50
N SER A 865 -18.55 -11.21 8.50
CA SER A 865 -18.91 -9.79 8.65
C SER A 865 -19.26 -9.47 10.10
N THR A 866 -18.92 -8.27 10.57
CA THR A 866 -19.51 -7.80 11.83
C THR A 866 -21.01 -7.63 11.65
N GLU A 867 -21.76 -7.69 12.74
CA GLU A 867 -23.19 -7.41 12.67
C GLU A 867 -23.48 -6.02 12.10
N SER A 868 -22.75 -4.99 12.53
CA SER A 868 -22.92 -3.62 12.03
C SER A 868 -22.68 -3.50 10.53
N GLU A 869 -21.74 -4.26 9.95
CA GLU A 869 -21.51 -4.32 8.51
C GLU A 869 -22.68 -5.02 7.78
N THR A 870 -23.19 -6.12 8.33
CA THR A 870 -24.33 -6.86 7.78
C THR A 870 -25.60 -5.99 7.78
N ILE A 871 -25.78 -5.12 8.76
CA ILE A 871 -26.95 -4.22 8.81
C ILE A 871 -26.94 -3.15 7.69
N VAL A 872 -25.77 -2.81 7.11
CA VAL A 872 -25.63 -1.73 6.12
C VAL A 872 -26.56 -1.87 4.90
N PRO A 873 -26.60 -3.00 4.18
CA PRO A 873 -27.56 -3.18 3.10
C PRO A 873 -28.97 -3.57 3.59
N ILE A 874 -29.11 -4.18 4.78
CA ILE A 874 -30.42 -4.57 5.34
C ILE A 874 -31.28 -3.34 5.64
N VAL A 875 -30.69 -2.25 6.12
CA VAL A 875 -31.44 -1.03 6.46
C VAL A 875 -32.11 -0.35 5.25
N MET A 876 -31.78 -0.78 4.02
CA MET A 876 -32.42 -0.32 2.78
C MET A 876 -33.73 -1.04 2.47
N LEU A 877 -34.06 -2.09 3.22
CA LEU A 877 -35.30 -2.85 3.11
C LEU A 877 -36.45 -2.15 3.87
N THR A 878 -37.65 -2.71 3.74
CA THR A 878 -38.79 -2.39 4.58
C THR A 878 -39.31 -3.65 5.25
N LYS A 879 -39.74 -3.58 6.51
CA LYS A 879 -40.30 -4.73 7.25
C LYS A 879 -41.31 -5.54 6.42
N LYS A 880 -42.29 -4.87 5.82
CA LYS A 880 -43.29 -5.51 4.96
C LYS A 880 -42.68 -5.89 3.59
N ARG A 881 -43.00 -7.09 3.12
CA ARG A 881 -42.65 -7.64 1.80
C ARG A 881 -41.14 -7.85 1.55
N SER A 882 -40.32 -7.80 2.59
CA SER A 882 -38.88 -8.07 2.46
C SER A 882 -38.46 -9.39 3.08
N GLN A 883 -37.32 -9.90 2.63
CA GLN A 883 -36.71 -11.12 3.17
C GLN A 883 -35.19 -10.96 3.24
N VAL A 884 -34.59 -11.42 4.34
CA VAL A 884 -33.14 -11.44 4.53
C VAL A 884 -32.68 -12.88 4.59
N ILE A 885 -31.69 -13.25 3.79
CA ILE A 885 -31.09 -14.59 3.78
C ILE A 885 -29.62 -14.45 4.15
N LEU A 886 -29.18 -15.17 5.17
CA LEU A 886 -27.80 -15.19 5.63
C LEU A 886 -27.19 -16.56 5.32
N SER A 887 -26.25 -16.63 4.38
CA SER A 887 -25.45 -17.83 4.14
C SER A 887 -24.06 -17.68 4.77
N GLY A 888 -23.58 -18.72 5.44
CA GLY A 888 -22.27 -18.71 6.05
C GLY A 888 -21.99 -19.92 6.92
N ASP A 889 -20.84 -19.88 7.58
CA ASP A 889 -20.41 -20.92 8.52
C ASP A 889 -19.96 -20.30 9.84
N PRO A 890 -20.68 -20.50 10.95
CA PRO A 890 -20.31 -19.98 12.28
C PRO A 890 -19.04 -20.61 12.84
N ARG A 891 -18.60 -21.77 12.30
CA ARG A 891 -17.39 -22.49 12.74
C ARG A 891 -16.13 -22.07 11.96
N GLN A 892 -16.23 -21.18 10.97
CA GLN A 892 -15.10 -20.61 10.24
C GLN A 892 -14.75 -19.19 10.75
N LEU A 893 -13.83 -18.50 10.06
CA LEU A 893 -13.30 -17.20 10.49
C LEU A 893 -14.42 -16.18 10.74
N GLN A 894 -14.28 -15.47 11.86
CA GLN A 894 -15.08 -14.32 12.24
C GLN A 894 -14.56 -13.04 11.59
N ALA A 895 -15.31 -11.96 11.75
CA ALA A 895 -14.86 -10.62 11.42
C ALA A 895 -13.59 -10.24 12.20
N ILE A 896 -12.65 -9.61 11.50
CA ILE A 896 -11.41 -9.11 12.09
C ILE A 896 -11.72 -7.79 12.80
N VAL A 897 -11.49 -7.76 14.11
CA VAL A 897 -11.68 -6.58 14.98
C VAL A 897 -10.33 -6.20 15.60
N MET A 898 -9.91 -4.95 15.40
CA MET A 898 -8.65 -4.42 15.94
C MET A 898 -8.75 -4.15 17.43
N ASN A 899 -9.85 -3.54 17.87
CA ASN A 899 -10.07 -3.21 19.27
C ASN A 899 -10.40 -4.48 20.07
N ARG A 900 -9.41 -4.97 20.83
CA ARG A 900 -9.53 -6.21 21.61
C ARG A 900 -10.63 -6.15 22.67
N PHE A 901 -10.86 -4.97 23.27
CA PHE A 901 -11.93 -4.84 24.26
C PHE A 901 -13.29 -5.02 23.59
N ALA A 902 -13.55 -4.33 22.49
CA ALA A 902 -14.77 -4.52 21.70
C ALA A 902 -14.93 -5.97 21.22
N GLY A 903 -13.87 -6.58 20.68
CA GLY A 903 -13.86 -8.00 20.28
C GLY A 903 -14.26 -8.94 21.42
N SER A 904 -13.63 -8.78 22.60
CA SER A 904 -13.93 -9.59 23.79
C SER A 904 -15.36 -9.42 24.33
N ARG A 905 -16.06 -8.35 23.96
CA ARG A 905 -17.44 -8.04 24.36
C ARG A 905 -18.48 -8.39 23.30
N GLY A 906 -18.06 -9.09 22.24
CA GLY A 906 -18.91 -9.66 21.21
C GLY A 906 -18.91 -8.91 19.87
N PHE A 907 -18.04 -7.92 19.65
CA PHE A 907 -18.05 -7.19 18.36
C PHE A 907 -17.58 -8.04 17.18
N SER A 908 -16.73 -9.05 17.41
CA SER A 908 -16.28 -10.00 16.38
C SER A 908 -17.33 -11.06 16.03
N MET A 909 -18.39 -11.17 16.83
CA MET A 909 -19.49 -12.10 16.58
C MET A 909 -20.36 -11.55 15.44
N SER A 910 -20.58 -12.38 14.42
CA SER A 910 -21.45 -12.03 13.29
C SER A 910 -22.93 -12.07 13.68
N PHE A 911 -23.77 -11.39 12.91
CA PHE A 911 -25.23 -11.46 13.10
C PHE A 911 -25.74 -12.91 12.94
N LEU A 912 -25.20 -13.65 11.96
CA LEU A 912 -25.52 -15.07 11.74
C LEU A 912 -25.20 -15.89 12.99
N GLU A 913 -24.00 -15.76 13.54
CA GLU A 913 -23.57 -16.53 14.71
C GLU A 913 -24.43 -16.20 15.94
N ARG A 914 -24.73 -14.92 16.17
CA ARG A 914 -25.61 -14.49 17.27
C ARG A 914 -27.02 -15.06 17.17
N LEU A 915 -27.58 -15.17 15.96
CA LEU A 915 -28.89 -15.77 15.76
C LEU A 915 -28.90 -17.23 16.19
N LEU A 916 -27.88 -18.00 15.82
CA LEU A 916 -27.75 -19.44 16.12
C LEU A 916 -27.67 -19.76 17.62
N GLU A 917 -27.34 -18.79 18.48
CA GLU A 917 -27.31 -18.97 19.93
C GLU A 917 -28.69 -18.86 20.59
N ARG A 918 -29.71 -18.40 19.86
CA ARG A 918 -31.02 -18.04 20.42
C ARG A 918 -32.16 -18.80 19.74
N SER A 919 -33.25 -19.02 20.47
CA SER A 919 -34.51 -19.45 19.87
C SER A 919 -34.95 -18.40 18.83
N PRO A 920 -35.50 -18.76 17.67
CA PRO A 920 -35.83 -20.11 17.21
C PRO A 920 -34.73 -20.84 16.42
N TYR A 921 -33.50 -20.32 16.34
CA TYR A 921 -32.41 -20.88 15.52
C TYR A 921 -31.49 -21.83 16.28
N ARG A 922 -31.49 -21.79 17.61
CA ARG A 922 -30.67 -22.67 18.46
C ARG A 922 -30.94 -24.14 18.16
N LYS A 923 -29.87 -24.94 18.12
CA LYS A 923 -29.93 -26.40 17.93
C LYS A 923 -30.75 -27.03 19.06
N ASP A 924 -31.76 -27.81 18.68
CA ASP A 924 -32.67 -28.60 19.51
C ASP A 924 -32.93 -29.93 18.80
N LEU A 925 -32.11 -30.93 19.14
CA LEU A 925 -32.18 -32.28 18.55
C LEU A 925 -33.47 -33.03 18.92
N GLN A 926 -34.11 -32.68 20.04
CA GLN A 926 -35.35 -33.34 20.45
C GLN A 926 -36.51 -32.89 19.58
N ARG A 927 -36.57 -31.59 19.27
CA ARG A 927 -37.68 -31.02 18.50
C ARG A 927 -37.52 -31.19 16.99
N TYR A 928 -36.29 -31.20 16.49
CA TYR A 928 -36.01 -31.22 15.06
C TYR A 928 -34.97 -32.29 14.65
N PRO A 929 -35.22 -33.58 14.93
CA PRO A 929 -34.25 -34.65 14.67
C PRO A 929 -33.90 -34.80 13.18
N GLU A 930 -34.86 -34.53 12.28
CA GLU A 930 -34.69 -34.70 10.82
C GLU A 930 -33.92 -33.57 10.13
N SER A 931 -33.60 -32.49 10.84
CA SER A 931 -32.94 -31.30 10.28
C SER A 931 -31.72 -30.88 11.09
N SER A 932 -30.91 -31.86 11.52
CA SER A 932 -29.71 -31.67 12.35
C SER A 932 -30.00 -30.86 13.63
N GLY A 933 -31.21 -30.96 14.18
CA GLY A 933 -31.64 -30.21 15.35
C GLY A 933 -32.03 -28.76 15.08
N TYR A 934 -32.13 -28.30 13.83
CA TYR A 934 -32.48 -26.92 13.52
C TYR A 934 -33.91 -26.77 13.02
N ASN A 935 -34.56 -25.64 13.37
CA ASN A 935 -35.91 -25.36 12.91
C ASN A 935 -35.93 -25.06 11.39
N PRO A 936 -36.57 -25.90 10.56
CA PRO A 936 -36.51 -25.78 9.10
C PRO A 936 -37.19 -24.52 8.55
N CYS A 937 -38.09 -23.89 9.33
CA CYS A 937 -38.75 -22.64 8.95
C CYS A 937 -37.79 -21.45 8.86
N VAL A 938 -36.64 -21.51 9.56
CA VAL A 938 -35.69 -20.39 9.66
C VAL A 938 -34.26 -20.78 9.31
N LEU A 939 -33.93 -22.07 9.30
CA LEU A 939 -32.58 -22.53 9.05
C LEU A 939 -32.55 -23.85 8.28
N THR A 940 -31.63 -23.95 7.31
CA THR A 940 -31.21 -25.24 6.74
C THR A 940 -29.70 -25.40 6.89
N LYS A 941 -29.25 -26.52 7.49
CA LYS A 941 -27.83 -26.93 7.53
C LYS A 941 -27.53 -27.82 6.33
N LEU A 942 -26.52 -27.47 5.54
CA LEU A 942 -26.06 -28.28 4.40
C LEU A 942 -25.09 -29.37 4.89
N LEU A 943 -25.22 -30.61 4.41
CA LEU A 943 -24.46 -31.76 4.92
C LEU A 943 -23.52 -32.40 3.88
N TYR A 944 -23.94 -32.45 2.62
CA TYR A 944 -23.16 -33.09 1.55
C TYR A 944 -21.96 -32.23 1.12
N ASN A 945 -20.75 -32.77 1.27
CA ASN A 945 -19.48 -32.16 0.88
C ASN A 945 -19.05 -32.64 -0.52
N TYR A 946 -18.76 -31.70 -1.41
CA TYR A 946 -18.35 -31.94 -2.80
C TYR A 946 -16.88 -31.61 -3.07
N ARG A 947 -16.10 -31.29 -2.02
CA ARG A 947 -14.75 -30.76 -2.15
C ARG A 947 -13.69 -31.83 -1.94
N ALA A 948 -13.75 -32.51 -0.82
CA ALA A 948 -12.63 -33.22 -0.24
C ALA A 948 -12.87 -34.73 -0.21
N LEU A 949 -11.78 -35.50 -0.36
CA LEU A 949 -11.79 -36.94 -0.11
C LEU A 949 -12.33 -37.26 1.30
N PRO A 950 -13.00 -38.41 1.50
CA PRO A 950 -13.56 -38.79 2.79
C PRO A 950 -12.55 -38.72 3.94
N SER A 951 -11.29 -39.14 3.72
CA SER A 951 -10.22 -39.13 4.73
C SER A 951 -9.80 -37.73 5.19
N ILE A 952 -10.00 -36.70 4.36
CA ILE A 952 -9.72 -35.30 4.68
C ILE A 952 -10.95 -34.68 5.36
N MET A 953 -12.14 -35.03 4.86
CA MET A 953 -13.40 -34.51 5.41
C MET A 953 -13.69 -35.01 6.82
N SER A 954 -13.47 -36.29 7.09
CA SER A 954 -13.79 -36.96 8.35
C SER A 954 -13.19 -36.23 9.55
N ILE A 955 -11.92 -35.80 9.46
CA ILE A 955 -11.24 -35.15 10.59
C ILE A 955 -11.89 -33.82 10.95
N TYR A 956 -12.15 -32.92 9.98
CA TYR A 956 -12.78 -31.64 10.32
C TYR A 956 -14.28 -31.76 10.58
N SER A 957 -14.96 -32.78 10.01
CA SER A 957 -16.34 -33.15 10.34
C SER A 957 -16.47 -33.50 11.82
N LYS A 958 -15.62 -34.42 12.29
CA LYS A 958 -15.54 -34.85 13.70
C LYS A 958 -15.19 -33.70 14.64
N LEU A 959 -14.20 -32.88 14.28
CA LEU A 959 -13.71 -31.79 15.14
C LEU A 959 -14.69 -30.62 15.28
N PHE A 960 -15.44 -30.28 14.22
CA PHE A 960 -16.17 -29.00 14.18
C PHE A 960 -17.67 -29.10 13.86
N TYR A 961 -18.15 -30.25 13.38
CA TYR A 961 -19.50 -30.38 12.81
C TYR A 961 -20.28 -31.61 13.30
N ASP A 962 -19.97 -32.11 14.49
CA ASP A 962 -20.65 -33.23 15.15
C ASP A 962 -20.63 -34.54 14.33
N ASP A 963 -19.62 -34.67 13.46
CA ASP A 963 -19.46 -35.78 12.51
C ASP A 963 -20.63 -35.98 11.53
N GLU A 964 -21.40 -34.93 11.25
CA GLU A 964 -22.60 -35.00 10.41
C GLU A 964 -22.33 -34.84 8.89
N LEU A 965 -21.10 -34.52 8.46
CA LEU A 965 -20.81 -34.24 7.05
C LEU A 965 -20.72 -35.52 6.22
N ILE A 966 -21.24 -35.48 4.99
CA ILE A 966 -21.30 -36.62 4.08
C ILE A 966 -20.48 -36.32 2.83
N SER A 967 -19.43 -37.10 2.55
CA SER A 967 -18.64 -36.87 1.33
C SER A 967 -19.35 -37.46 0.12
N VAL A 968 -19.47 -36.66 -0.94
CA VAL A 968 -19.94 -37.08 -2.27
C VAL A 968 -18.76 -37.53 -3.15
N VAL A 969 -17.53 -37.19 -2.77
CA VAL A 969 -16.32 -37.55 -3.52
C VAL A 969 -15.98 -39.01 -3.24
N SER A 970 -15.96 -39.84 -4.29
CA SER A 970 -15.53 -41.25 -4.20
C SER A 970 -14.07 -41.35 -3.77
N ASP A 971 -13.77 -42.27 -2.86
CA ASP A 971 -12.44 -42.61 -2.36
C ASP A 971 -11.60 -43.45 -3.35
N LYS A 972 -12.23 -43.99 -4.42
CA LYS A 972 -11.60 -44.88 -5.40
C LYS A 972 -11.58 -44.31 -6.82
N ASP A 973 -12.73 -43.82 -7.30
CA ASP A 973 -12.92 -43.52 -8.72
C ASP A 973 -12.79 -42.02 -9.07
N SER A 974 -12.73 -41.15 -8.06
CA SER A 974 -12.68 -39.70 -8.26
C SER A 974 -11.34 -39.22 -8.85
N ARG A 975 -11.36 -38.01 -9.41
CA ARG A 975 -10.15 -37.31 -9.89
C ARG A 975 -9.15 -37.13 -8.74
N GLU A 976 -9.66 -36.79 -7.56
CA GLU A 976 -8.90 -36.57 -6.33
C GLU A 976 -8.22 -37.86 -5.85
N ALA A 977 -8.92 -39.00 -5.86
CA ALA A 977 -8.36 -40.30 -5.48
C ALA A 977 -7.26 -40.76 -6.46
N LYS A 978 -7.46 -40.53 -7.76
CA LYS A 978 -6.46 -40.81 -8.80
C LYS A 978 -5.21 -39.94 -8.65
N LEU A 979 -5.39 -38.65 -8.33
CA LEU A 979 -4.28 -37.75 -8.04
C LEU A 979 -3.50 -38.23 -6.80
N LEU A 980 -4.20 -38.51 -5.70
CA LEU A 980 -3.58 -39.03 -4.46
C LEU A 980 -2.77 -40.32 -4.71
N SER A 981 -3.31 -41.25 -5.50
CA SER A 981 -2.65 -42.50 -5.85
C SER A 981 -1.34 -42.29 -6.62
N ARG A 982 -1.28 -41.31 -7.52
CA ARG A 982 -0.06 -40.95 -8.26
C ARG A 982 1.01 -40.32 -7.36
N LEU A 983 0.60 -39.56 -6.34
CA LEU A 983 1.52 -38.79 -5.50
C LEU A 983 2.19 -39.60 -4.40
N ARG A 984 1.88 -40.90 -4.27
CA ARG A 984 2.52 -41.75 -3.26
C ARG A 984 4.03 -41.85 -3.41
N CYS A 985 4.55 -41.73 -4.64
CA CYS A 985 5.99 -41.75 -4.90
C CYS A 985 6.76 -40.59 -4.26
N VAL A 986 6.06 -39.59 -3.73
CA VAL A 986 6.64 -38.44 -3.04
C VAL A 986 7.05 -38.78 -1.60
N PHE A 987 6.46 -39.82 -1.01
CA PHE A 987 6.84 -40.35 0.29
C PHE A 987 7.83 -41.51 0.11
N GLU A 988 8.77 -41.69 1.05
CA GLU A 988 9.82 -42.73 0.97
C GLU A 988 9.24 -44.15 0.82
N PRO A 989 9.94 -45.09 0.16
CA PRO A 989 9.39 -46.39 -0.17
C PRO A 989 9.42 -47.35 1.04
N GLU A 990 8.27 -47.64 1.67
CA GLU A 990 7.73 -49.00 1.87
C GLU A 990 6.54 -49.08 2.87
N ASN A 991 5.49 -49.77 2.39
CA ASN A 991 4.53 -50.67 3.06
C ASN A 991 3.92 -50.26 4.41
N ASP A 992 2.74 -49.61 4.32
CA ASP A 992 1.57 -49.68 5.23
C ASP A 992 0.71 -48.39 5.20
N MET A 993 1.07 -47.44 4.32
CA MET A 993 0.26 -46.25 4.05
C MET A 993 -1.10 -46.61 3.40
N PRO A 994 -2.24 -46.19 3.98
CA PRO A 994 -3.56 -46.52 3.47
C PRO A 994 -3.79 -45.91 2.09
N GLN A 995 -4.41 -46.70 1.22
CA GLN A 995 -4.46 -46.36 -0.19
C GLN A 995 -5.25 -45.07 -0.51
N ALA A 996 -6.22 -44.73 0.34
CA ALA A 996 -7.13 -43.61 0.14
C ALA A 996 -7.01 -42.52 1.22
N HIS A 997 -5.87 -42.45 1.92
CA HIS A 997 -5.67 -41.46 3.00
C HIS A 997 -4.95 -40.20 2.49
N GLY A 998 -5.65 -39.07 2.49
CA GLY A 998 -5.17 -37.78 1.97
C GLY A 998 -4.69 -36.78 3.03
N THR A 999 -4.55 -37.17 4.29
CA THR A 999 -4.18 -36.27 5.40
C THR A 999 -2.85 -36.70 6.00
N PHE A 1000 -1.83 -35.85 5.96
CA PHE A 1000 -0.49 -36.19 6.42
C PHE A 1000 0.03 -35.17 7.42
N PHE A 1001 0.84 -35.62 8.37
CA PHE A 1001 1.51 -34.77 9.33
C PHE A 1001 3.02 -35.03 9.28
N TYR A 1002 3.81 -33.97 9.15
CA TYR A 1002 5.26 -33.99 9.11
C TYR A 1002 5.80 -33.22 10.33
N GLY A 1003 6.24 -33.97 11.34
CA GLY A 1003 6.75 -33.46 12.61
C GLY A 1003 8.14 -32.83 12.46
N ILE A 1004 8.26 -31.56 12.85
CA ILE A 1004 9.50 -30.78 12.78
C ILE A 1004 9.83 -30.19 14.15
N THR A 1005 10.93 -30.63 14.74
CA THR A 1005 11.53 -30.02 15.94
C THR A 1005 12.40 -28.80 15.56
N GLY A 1006 11.74 -27.79 15.00
CA GLY A 1006 12.38 -26.53 14.57
C GLY A 1006 12.45 -25.48 15.67
N GLU A 1007 13.06 -24.34 15.36
CA GLU A 1007 13.09 -23.17 16.25
C GLU A 1007 12.45 -21.98 15.54
N ASN A 1008 11.36 -21.44 16.10
CA ASN A 1008 10.72 -20.25 15.55
C ASN A 1008 11.55 -18.98 15.87
N ARG A 1009 11.83 -18.17 14.85
CA ARG A 1009 12.59 -16.92 14.93
C ARG A 1009 11.71 -15.70 14.66
N GLN A 1010 12.19 -14.55 15.12
CA GLN A 1010 11.59 -13.24 14.91
C GLN A 1010 12.70 -12.23 14.60
N GLU A 1011 12.48 -11.32 13.66
CA GLU A 1011 13.41 -10.22 13.38
C GLU A 1011 13.08 -8.98 14.23
N ASN A 1012 14.07 -8.12 14.47
CA ASN A 1012 13.93 -6.95 15.36
C ASN A 1012 12.93 -5.91 14.84
N ASP A 1013 12.72 -5.84 13.53
CA ASP A 1013 11.85 -4.90 12.81
C ASP A 1013 10.47 -5.49 12.45
N SER A 1014 10.23 -6.77 12.76
CA SER A 1014 8.97 -7.46 12.43
C SER A 1014 8.30 -8.09 13.67
N PRO A 1015 7.01 -7.80 13.93
CA PRO A 1015 6.26 -8.47 14.99
C PRO A 1015 5.86 -9.91 14.63
N SER A 1016 6.18 -10.38 13.42
CA SER A 1016 5.76 -11.66 12.87
C SER A 1016 6.86 -12.72 12.96
N TRP A 1017 6.46 -13.99 13.01
CA TRP A 1017 7.34 -15.12 13.27
C TRP A 1017 7.56 -15.97 12.03
N TYR A 1018 8.69 -16.67 11.97
CA TYR A 1018 9.01 -17.63 10.93
C TYR A 1018 9.82 -18.80 11.49
N ASN A 1019 9.80 -19.93 10.80
CA ASN A 1019 10.53 -21.13 11.18
C ASN A 1019 11.33 -21.61 9.96
N PRO A 1020 12.66 -21.38 9.92
CA PRO A 1020 13.50 -21.72 8.78
C PRO A 1020 13.42 -23.20 8.38
N GLN A 1021 13.33 -24.11 9.36
CA GLN A 1021 13.27 -25.54 9.14
C GLN A 1021 11.95 -25.91 8.43
N GLU A 1022 10.81 -25.39 8.90
CA GLU A 1022 9.54 -25.59 8.20
C GLU A 1022 9.57 -25.00 6.78
N VAL A 1023 10.15 -23.80 6.59
CA VAL A 1023 10.27 -23.20 5.24
C VAL A 1023 11.01 -24.14 4.29
N LYS A 1024 12.14 -24.69 4.75
CA LYS A 1024 12.96 -25.63 3.97
C LYS A 1024 12.18 -26.88 3.60
N GLU A 1025 11.53 -27.54 4.56
CA GLU A 1025 10.82 -28.81 4.31
C GLU A 1025 9.59 -28.60 3.42
N VAL A 1026 8.84 -27.50 3.60
CA VAL A 1026 7.73 -27.13 2.71
C VAL A 1026 8.22 -26.88 1.27
N PHE A 1027 9.35 -26.18 1.11
CA PHE A 1027 9.95 -25.93 -0.19
C PHE A 1027 10.37 -27.24 -0.86
N LEU A 1028 11.09 -28.12 -0.16
CA LEU A 1028 11.52 -29.42 -0.68
C LEU A 1028 10.34 -30.31 -1.07
N MET A 1029 9.29 -30.37 -0.26
CA MET A 1029 8.06 -31.08 -0.59
C MET A 1029 7.42 -30.55 -1.87
N THR A 1030 7.39 -29.22 -2.03
CA THR A 1030 6.86 -28.58 -3.25
C THR A 1030 7.65 -29.01 -4.50
N ILE A 1031 8.99 -29.07 -4.40
CA ILE A 1031 9.84 -29.56 -5.49
C ILE A 1031 9.55 -31.03 -5.81
N SER A 1032 9.36 -31.88 -4.80
CA SER A 1032 9.00 -33.29 -5.01
C SER A 1032 7.64 -33.43 -5.70
N LEU A 1033 6.66 -32.59 -5.36
CA LEU A 1033 5.36 -32.54 -6.04
C LEU A 1033 5.50 -32.10 -7.51
N TYR A 1034 6.34 -31.11 -7.81
CA TYR A 1034 6.63 -30.71 -9.19
C TYR A 1034 7.26 -31.83 -10.00
N ARG A 1035 8.20 -32.59 -9.41
CA ARG A 1035 8.78 -33.79 -10.04
C ARG A 1035 7.75 -34.89 -10.31
N ALA A 1036 6.64 -34.92 -9.55
CA ALA A 1036 5.52 -35.82 -9.76
C ALA A 1036 4.48 -35.31 -10.78
N ASN A 1037 4.81 -34.27 -11.57
CA ASN A 1037 3.95 -33.61 -12.56
C ASN A 1037 2.69 -32.97 -11.95
N VAL A 1038 2.84 -32.28 -10.82
CA VAL A 1038 1.80 -31.39 -10.26
C VAL A 1038 2.07 -29.97 -10.71
N SER A 1039 1.04 -29.25 -11.17
CA SER A 1039 1.21 -27.85 -11.57
C SER A 1039 1.18 -26.88 -10.36
N PRO A 1040 1.82 -25.70 -10.44
CA PRO A 1040 1.80 -24.71 -9.37
C PRO A 1040 0.39 -24.27 -8.93
N GLU A 1041 -0.58 -24.24 -9.85
CA GLU A 1041 -1.96 -23.83 -9.59
C GLU A 1041 -2.73 -24.86 -8.74
N GLN A 1042 -2.30 -26.13 -8.78
CA GLN A 1042 -2.88 -27.21 -7.98
C GLN A 1042 -2.44 -27.16 -6.51
N ILE A 1043 -1.39 -26.41 -6.19
CA ILE A 1043 -0.78 -26.35 -4.85
C ILE A 1043 -1.14 -25.03 -4.16
N GLY A 1044 -1.50 -25.11 -2.89
CA GLY A 1044 -1.59 -23.97 -1.99
C GLY A 1044 -0.69 -24.14 -0.78
N ILE A 1045 0.13 -23.14 -0.47
CA ILE A 1045 0.94 -23.09 0.75
C ILE A 1045 0.32 -22.08 1.72
N LEU A 1046 -0.17 -22.59 2.85
CA LEU A 1046 -0.87 -21.82 3.87
C LEU A 1046 -0.03 -21.75 5.14
N THR A 1047 0.12 -20.55 5.69
CA THR A 1047 0.78 -20.34 6.97
C THR A 1047 0.22 -19.12 7.71
N PRO A 1048 0.00 -19.17 9.03
CA PRO A 1048 -0.66 -18.10 9.77
C PRO A 1048 0.19 -16.82 9.92
N TYR A 1049 1.50 -16.88 9.68
CA TYR A 1049 2.40 -15.74 9.90
C TYR A 1049 2.91 -15.13 8.59
N MET A 1050 2.73 -13.81 8.43
CA MET A 1050 3.18 -13.06 7.25
C MET A 1050 4.68 -13.18 6.99
N LYS A 1051 5.51 -13.21 8.05
CA LYS A 1051 6.96 -13.38 7.86
C LYS A 1051 7.30 -14.75 7.28
N GLN A 1052 6.62 -15.81 7.70
CA GLN A 1052 6.75 -17.14 7.07
C GLN A 1052 6.35 -17.11 5.59
N VAL A 1053 5.25 -16.43 5.23
CA VAL A 1053 4.85 -16.21 3.82
C VAL A 1053 5.99 -15.56 3.03
N LYS A 1054 6.60 -14.50 3.57
CA LYS A 1054 7.71 -13.79 2.91
C LYS A 1054 8.93 -14.69 2.72
N MET A 1055 9.31 -15.44 3.75
CA MET A 1055 10.46 -16.35 3.68
C MET A 1055 10.25 -17.46 2.63
N LEU A 1056 9.05 -18.02 2.56
CA LEU A 1056 8.68 -18.98 1.52
C LEU A 1056 8.76 -18.33 0.13
N ARG A 1057 8.12 -17.17 -0.09
CA ARG A 1057 8.15 -16.46 -1.38
C ARG A 1057 9.59 -16.14 -1.82
N ASN A 1058 10.42 -15.63 -0.90
CA ASN A 1058 11.82 -15.33 -1.19
C ASN A 1058 12.60 -16.58 -1.62
N MET A 1059 12.28 -17.75 -1.06
CA MET A 1059 12.92 -19.00 -1.44
C MET A 1059 12.58 -19.41 -2.89
N PHE A 1060 11.32 -19.30 -3.30
CA PHE A 1060 10.92 -19.55 -4.69
C PHE A 1060 11.53 -18.54 -5.68
N ILE A 1061 11.49 -17.24 -5.33
CA ILE A 1061 12.07 -16.17 -6.17
C ILE A 1061 13.58 -16.36 -6.30
N GLY A 1062 14.29 -16.61 -5.19
CA GLY A 1062 15.74 -16.75 -5.18
C GLY A 1062 16.26 -18.01 -5.89
N THR A 1063 15.40 -19.01 -6.10
CA THR A 1063 15.74 -20.26 -6.80
C THR A 1063 15.20 -20.34 -8.23
N ASP A 1064 14.50 -19.30 -8.70
CA ASP A 1064 13.83 -19.24 -10.01
C ASP A 1064 12.89 -20.43 -10.27
N VAL A 1065 12.20 -20.89 -9.22
CA VAL A 1065 11.20 -21.95 -9.30
C VAL A 1065 9.81 -21.34 -9.37
N ALA A 1066 8.94 -21.88 -10.23
CA ALA A 1066 7.55 -21.47 -10.34
C ALA A 1066 6.87 -21.48 -8.95
N MET A 1067 6.35 -20.33 -8.54
CA MET A 1067 5.83 -20.14 -7.19
C MET A 1067 4.33 -20.51 -7.13
N PRO A 1068 3.91 -21.45 -6.26
CA PRO A 1068 2.49 -21.72 -6.06
C PRO A 1068 1.82 -20.57 -5.29
N LYS A 1069 0.50 -20.61 -5.08
CA LYS A 1069 -0.15 -19.60 -4.23
C LYS A 1069 0.33 -19.79 -2.78
N ILE A 1070 0.94 -18.73 -2.22
CA ILE A 1070 1.38 -18.67 -0.81
C ILE A 1070 0.65 -17.53 -0.12
N GLY A 1071 0.07 -17.77 1.06
CA GLY A 1071 -0.72 -16.77 1.80
C GLY A 1071 -1.15 -17.24 3.19
N SER A 1072 -1.82 -16.37 3.94
CA SER A 1072 -2.39 -16.74 5.25
C SER A 1072 -3.73 -17.43 5.16
N VAL A 1073 -4.19 -17.94 6.30
CA VAL A 1073 -5.52 -18.54 6.46
C VAL A 1073 -6.63 -17.62 5.94
N GLU A 1074 -6.51 -16.32 6.22
CA GLU A 1074 -7.45 -15.30 5.77
C GLU A 1074 -7.46 -15.14 4.23
N GLU A 1075 -6.29 -15.19 3.58
CA GLU A 1075 -6.21 -15.12 2.10
C GLU A 1075 -6.80 -16.36 1.40
N PHE A 1076 -6.71 -17.53 2.04
CA PHE A 1076 -7.23 -18.79 1.51
C PHE A 1076 -8.71 -19.03 1.81
N GLN A 1077 -9.37 -18.14 2.54
CA GLN A 1077 -10.79 -18.28 2.81
C GLN A 1077 -11.60 -18.17 1.51
N GLY A 1078 -12.58 -19.05 1.34
CA GLY A 1078 -13.34 -19.21 0.10
C GLY A 1078 -12.58 -19.87 -1.07
N GLN A 1079 -11.26 -20.01 -0.99
CA GLN A 1079 -10.45 -20.72 -1.99
C GLN A 1079 -10.27 -22.20 -1.63
N GLU A 1080 -9.86 -23.00 -2.62
CA GLU A 1080 -9.53 -24.42 -2.48
C GLU A 1080 -8.40 -24.79 -3.43
N ARG A 1081 -7.65 -25.84 -3.11
CA ARG A 1081 -6.57 -26.39 -3.96
C ARG A 1081 -6.60 -27.91 -3.92
N ASP A 1082 -6.10 -28.53 -4.98
CA ASP A 1082 -5.98 -29.98 -5.04
C ASP A 1082 -5.06 -30.48 -3.91
N ILE A 1083 -3.96 -29.77 -3.67
CA ILE A 1083 -2.98 -30.06 -2.63
C ILE A 1083 -2.77 -28.82 -1.73
N MET A 1084 -2.83 -29.02 -0.41
CA MET A 1084 -2.51 -27.99 0.58
C MET A 1084 -1.30 -28.38 1.42
N LEU A 1085 -0.32 -27.47 1.49
CA LEU A 1085 0.82 -27.54 2.40
C LEU A 1085 0.60 -26.51 3.50
N ILE A 1086 0.55 -26.95 4.76
CA ILE A 1086 0.22 -26.08 5.91
C ILE A 1086 1.45 -26.01 6.82
N SER A 1087 2.04 -24.83 6.98
CA SER A 1087 3.14 -24.58 7.94
C SER A 1087 2.61 -23.89 9.18
N THR A 1088 2.81 -24.50 10.35
CA THR A 1088 2.29 -24.02 11.64
C THR A 1088 3.23 -23.04 12.35
N VAL A 1089 4.51 -23.05 11.99
CA VAL A 1089 5.62 -22.17 12.43
C VAL A 1089 6.05 -22.33 13.88
N ARG A 1090 5.09 -22.41 14.81
CA ARG A 1090 5.35 -22.36 16.25
C ARG A 1090 6.05 -23.62 16.74
N SER A 1091 7.07 -23.44 17.59
CA SER A 1091 7.84 -24.55 18.16
C SER A 1091 8.22 -24.37 19.64
N SER A 1092 7.69 -23.35 20.33
CA SER A 1092 7.95 -23.09 21.76
C SER A 1092 6.68 -22.77 22.57
N GLU A 1093 6.55 -23.39 23.75
CA GLU A 1093 5.39 -23.31 24.64
C GLU A 1093 5.29 -21.97 25.39
N SER A 1094 6.42 -21.34 25.71
CA SER A 1094 6.48 -20.13 26.54
C SER A 1094 5.70 -18.94 25.97
N ILE A 1095 5.42 -18.94 24.66
CA ILE A 1095 4.76 -17.87 23.92
C ILE A 1095 3.27 -18.17 23.65
N LEU A 1096 2.81 -19.41 23.82
CA LEU A 1096 1.42 -19.81 23.52
C LEU A 1096 0.39 -19.02 24.34
N ARG A 1097 0.65 -18.78 25.63
CA ARG A 1097 -0.26 -17.99 26.50
C ARG A 1097 -0.40 -16.54 26.02
N ILE A 1098 0.64 -15.98 25.42
CA ILE A 1098 0.63 -14.63 24.83
C ILE A 1098 -0.14 -14.68 23.51
N ASP A 1099 0.17 -15.62 22.61
CA ASP A 1099 -0.51 -15.79 21.32
C ASP A 1099 -2.03 -15.96 21.44
N THR A 1100 -2.49 -16.78 22.40
CA THR A 1100 -3.92 -16.97 22.70
C THR A 1100 -4.55 -15.69 23.24
N ARG A 1101 -3.87 -14.95 24.13
CA ARG A 1101 -4.33 -13.64 24.64
C ARG A 1101 -4.37 -12.55 23.58
N LEU A 1102 -3.50 -12.61 22.57
CA LEU A 1102 -3.42 -11.62 21.50
C LEU A 1102 -4.33 -11.96 20.31
N SER A 1103 -5.02 -13.11 20.32
CA SER A 1103 -5.74 -13.68 19.17
C SER A 1103 -4.86 -13.86 17.91
N LEU A 1104 -3.54 -13.99 18.12
CA LEU A 1104 -2.52 -14.16 17.08
C LEU A 1104 -2.11 -15.64 16.92
N GLY A 1105 -2.55 -16.52 17.83
CA GLY A 1105 -2.22 -17.94 17.80
C GLY A 1105 -2.96 -18.72 16.71
N PHE A 1106 -2.24 -19.61 16.02
CA PHE A 1106 -2.80 -20.64 15.15
C PHE A 1106 -3.13 -21.93 15.91
N VAL A 1107 -2.38 -22.23 16.97
CA VAL A 1107 -2.47 -23.47 17.74
C VAL A 1107 -3.78 -23.57 18.54
N CYS A 1108 -4.26 -22.49 19.16
CA CYS A 1108 -5.49 -22.50 19.97
C CYS A 1108 -6.66 -21.75 19.31
N CYS A 1109 -6.73 -21.73 17.97
CA CYS A 1109 -7.77 -21.03 17.23
C CYS A 1109 -8.54 -21.98 16.30
N ASN A 1110 -9.56 -22.63 16.86
CA ASN A 1110 -10.37 -23.65 16.17
C ASN A 1110 -10.93 -23.17 14.84
N LYS A 1111 -11.37 -21.91 14.75
CA LYS A 1111 -11.90 -21.31 13.50
C LYS A 1111 -10.84 -21.20 12.41
N ARG A 1112 -9.59 -20.82 12.77
CA ARG A 1112 -8.45 -20.78 11.83
C ARG A 1112 -8.02 -22.18 11.41
N MET A 1113 -7.93 -23.10 12.37
CA MET A 1113 -7.62 -24.50 12.10
C MET A 1113 -8.63 -25.10 11.12
N ASN A 1114 -9.93 -24.95 11.39
CA ASN A 1114 -11.01 -25.44 10.54
C ASN A 1114 -10.90 -24.90 9.10
N VAL A 1115 -10.65 -23.59 8.92
CA VAL A 1115 -10.42 -23.05 7.58
C VAL A 1115 -9.20 -23.69 6.93
N ALA A 1116 -8.06 -23.78 7.64
CA ALA A 1116 -6.82 -24.33 7.11
C ALA A 1116 -6.98 -25.80 6.64
N VAL A 1117 -7.56 -26.66 7.49
CA VAL A 1117 -7.69 -28.11 7.17
C VAL A 1117 -8.78 -28.41 6.14
N SER A 1118 -9.68 -27.47 5.88
CA SER A 1118 -10.80 -27.65 4.93
C SER A 1118 -10.55 -27.06 3.52
N ARG A 1119 -9.30 -26.67 3.21
CA ARG A 1119 -8.93 -26.11 1.89
C ARG A 1119 -8.52 -27.17 0.86
N ALA A 1120 -8.08 -28.34 1.30
CA ALA A 1120 -7.56 -29.39 0.43
C ALA A 1120 -8.69 -30.20 -0.22
N ARG A 1121 -8.49 -30.63 -1.47
CA ARG A 1121 -9.39 -31.56 -2.17
C ARG A 1121 -8.88 -33.00 -2.14
N ALA A 1122 -7.61 -33.20 -2.49
CA ALA A 1122 -7.01 -34.53 -2.66
C ALA A 1122 -5.91 -34.85 -1.62
N MET A 1123 -5.10 -33.86 -1.23
CA MET A 1123 -4.00 -34.09 -0.30
C MET A 1123 -3.75 -32.86 0.59
N MET A 1124 -3.53 -33.10 1.88
CA MET A 1124 -3.13 -32.11 2.88
C MET A 1124 -1.89 -32.60 3.62
N ILE A 1125 -0.85 -31.78 3.68
CA ILE A 1125 0.36 -32.06 4.47
C ILE A 1125 0.58 -30.92 5.46
N ILE A 1126 0.64 -31.25 6.74
CA ILE A 1126 0.86 -30.28 7.82
C ILE A 1126 2.30 -30.40 8.32
N PHE A 1127 3.01 -29.28 8.37
CA PHE A 1127 4.38 -29.14 8.86
C PHE A 1127 4.34 -28.39 10.18
N GLY A 1128 4.83 -28.99 11.26
CA GLY A 1128 4.81 -28.35 12.57
C GLY A 1128 5.45 -29.15 13.67
N ASN A 1129 5.65 -28.52 14.83
CA ASN A 1129 6.19 -29.18 16.01
C ASN A 1129 5.05 -29.94 16.74
N PRO A 1130 5.04 -31.28 16.71
CA PRO A 1130 3.97 -32.09 17.29
C PRO A 1130 3.93 -31.99 18.82
N HIS A 1131 5.09 -31.82 19.48
CA HIS A 1131 5.17 -31.69 20.94
C HIS A 1131 4.48 -30.41 21.43
N LEU A 1132 4.50 -29.35 20.62
CA LEU A 1132 3.78 -28.12 20.92
C LEU A 1132 2.30 -28.22 20.53
N LEU A 1133 2.03 -28.72 19.33
CA LEU A 1133 0.67 -28.77 18.78
C LEU A 1133 -0.23 -29.71 19.58
N ALA A 1134 0.30 -30.81 20.14
CA ALA A 1134 -0.45 -31.75 20.98
C ALA A 1134 -0.98 -31.15 22.30
N VAL A 1135 -0.56 -29.94 22.68
CA VAL A 1135 -1.13 -29.19 23.81
C VAL A 1135 -2.58 -28.80 23.55
N ASP A 1136 -2.94 -28.53 22.29
CA ASP A 1136 -4.32 -28.26 21.88
C ASP A 1136 -5.05 -29.55 21.50
N GLU A 1137 -6.28 -29.72 22.00
CA GLU A 1137 -7.06 -30.95 21.78
C GLU A 1137 -7.31 -31.22 20.29
N CYS A 1138 -7.66 -30.19 19.51
CA CYS A 1138 -8.02 -30.38 18.10
C CYS A 1138 -6.79 -30.81 17.30
N TRP A 1139 -5.65 -30.17 17.53
CA TRP A 1139 -4.38 -30.58 16.92
C TRP A 1139 -3.93 -31.96 17.37
N ARG A 1140 -4.08 -32.29 18.66
CA ARG A 1140 -3.75 -33.63 19.17
C ARG A 1140 -4.57 -34.72 18.48
N GLN A 1141 -5.88 -34.52 18.34
CA GLN A 1141 -6.77 -35.45 17.63
C GLN A 1141 -6.39 -35.59 16.15
N LEU A 1142 -5.95 -34.50 15.49
CA LEU A 1142 -5.46 -34.56 14.11
C LEU A 1142 -4.15 -35.35 14.00
N ILE A 1143 -3.21 -35.16 14.94
CA ILE A 1143 -1.94 -35.90 14.97
C ILE A 1143 -2.21 -37.39 15.22
N LEU A 1144 -3.08 -37.73 16.19
CA LEU A 1144 -3.54 -39.10 16.45
C LEU A 1144 -4.16 -39.73 15.20
N TYR A 1145 -5.02 -38.99 14.51
CA TYR A 1145 -5.64 -39.46 13.27
C TYR A 1145 -4.61 -39.79 12.19
N CYS A 1146 -3.55 -38.99 12.04
CA CYS A 1146 -2.47 -39.28 11.10
C CYS A 1146 -1.64 -40.50 11.56
N ALA A 1147 -1.31 -40.59 12.86
CA ALA A 1147 -0.52 -41.68 13.41
C ALA A 1147 -1.22 -43.05 13.27
N GLN A 1148 -2.51 -43.13 13.62
CA GLN A 1148 -3.32 -44.35 13.49
C GLN A 1148 -3.50 -44.83 12.04
N ASN A 1149 -3.28 -43.94 11.06
CA ASN A 1149 -3.37 -44.23 9.63
C ASN A 1149 -1.99 -44.31 8.96
N ASN A 1150 -0.90 -44.53 9.70
CA ASN A 1150 0.47 -44.59 9.17
C ASN A 1150 0.84 -43.37 8.29
N ALA A 1151 0.26 -42.20 8.57
CA ALA A 1151 0.38 -40.97 7.79
C ALA A 1151 1.12 -39.86 8.56
N TYR A 1152 1.89 -40.23 9.57
CA TYR A 1152 2.73 -39.35 10.37
C TYR A 1152 4.22 -39.60 10.05
N PHE A 1153 4.97 -38.52 9.81
CA PHE A 1153 6.38 -38.55 9.42
C PHE A 1153 7.20 -37.54 10.23
N GLY A 1154 8.53 -37.59 10.09
CA GLY A 1154 9.45 -36.61 10.69
C GLY A 1154 9.95 -37.04 12.06
N CYS A 1155 9.87 -36.15 13.06
CA CYS A 1155 10.35 -36.42 14.42
C CYS A 1155 9.45 -37.41 15.20
N GLU A 1156 9.94 -37.94 16.33
CA GLU A 1156 9.19 -38.84 17.20
C GLU A 1156 7.86 -38.27 17.69
N LEU A 1157 6.88 -39.15 17.95
CA LEU A 1157 5.57 -38.76 18.49
C LEU A 1157 5.68 -38.29 19.95
N PRO A 1158 4.89 -37.29 20.38
CA PRO A 1158 4.85 -36.87 21.78
C PRO A 1158 4.32 -37.98 22.70
N GLN A 1159 4.87 -38.12 23.91
CA GLN A 1159 4.40 -39.11 24.90
C GLN A 1159 2.91 -38.97 25.24
N SER A 1160 2.36 -37.75 25.22
CA SER A 1160 0.94 -37.48 25.42
C SER A 1160 0.03 -38.09 24.35
N VAL A 1161 0.59 -38.47 23.20
CA VAL A 1161 -0.09 -39.13 22.09
C VAL A 1161 0.07 -40.65 22.19
N VAL A 1162 1.23 -41.12 22.67
CA VAL A 1162 1.57 -42.55 22.78
C VAL A 1162 0.84 -43.24 23.94
N ASN A 1163 0.66 -42.57 25.09
CA ASN A 1163 0.15 -43.21 26.31
C ASN A 1163 -1.37 -43.52 26.33
N GLN A 1164 -2.14 -43.20 25.30
CA GLN A 1164 -3.59 -43.47 25.25
C GLN A 1164 -3.97 -44.82 24.63
N GLU A 1165 -3.02 -45.60 24.10
CA GLU A 1165 -3.34 -46.95 23.60
C GLU A 1165 -3.63 -47.95 24.74
N ASP A 1166 -3.28 -47.62 26.00
CA ASP A 1166 -3.42 -48.49 27.17
C ASP A 1166 -4.59 -48.15 28.12
N GLU A 1167 -5.44 -47.14 27.82
CA GLU A 1167 -6.62 -46.84 28.66
C GLU A 1167 -7.91 -47.47 28.09
N ASP A 1168 -8.48 -48.40 28.85
CA ASP A 1168 -9.73 -49.12 28.57
C ASP A 1168 -10.86 -48.21 28.03
N PRO A 1169 -11.63 -48.62 26.99
CA PRO A 1169 -12.69 -47.81 26.38
C PRO A 1169 -13.87 -47.43 27.29
N VAL A 1170 -13.89 -47.89 28.54
CA VAL A 1170 -15.05 -47.81 29.45
C VAL A 1170 -15.12 -46.48 30.22
N GLN A 1171 -14.08 -45.64 30.19
CA GLN A 1171 -14.08 -44.38 30.96
C GLN A 1171 -14.49 -43.11 30.19
N LEU A 1172 -14.71 -43.20 28.87
CA LEU A 1172 -15.02 -42.04 28.01
C LEU A 1172 -16.48 -41.51 28.12
N GLU A 1173 -17.37 -42.15 28.88
CA GLU A 1173 -18.77 -41.70 29.04
C GLU A 1173 -19.00 -40.61 30.12
N LYS A 1174 -17.97 -40.16 30.86
CA LYS A 1174 -18.17 -39.25 32.01
C LYS A 1174 -17.77 -37.79 31.86
N PHE A 1175 -17.36 -37.34 30.68
CA PHE A 1175 -17.07 -35.92 30.46
C PHE A 1175 -17.73 -35.38 29.18
N VAL A 1176 -19.06 -35.26 29.24
CA VAL A 1176 -19.84 -34.35 28.40
C VAL A 1176 -20.37 -33.23 29.31
N PRO A 1177 -20.11 -31.94 29.01
CA PRO A 1177 -20.82 -30.83 29.63
C PRO A 1177 -22.31 -30.78 29.24
#